data_AF-A0A9W4WUE2-F1
#
_entry.id   AF-A0A9W4WUE2-F1
#
_cell.length_a   1.000
_cell.length_b   1.000
_cell.length_c   1.000
_cell.angle_alpha   90.00
_cell.angle_beta   90.00
_cell.angle_gamma   90.00
#
_symmetry.space_group_name_H-M   'P 1'
#
loop_
_entity.id
_entity.type
_entity.pdbx_description
1 polymer ?
#
loop_
_entity_poly.entity_id
_entity_poly.type
_entity_poly.pdbx_seq_one_letter_code
_entity_poly.pdbx_strand_id
1 'polypeptide(L)'
;QPVKLLFAQNMSTSTSLATTVRQELNRLFLNAVITEKEFGDLLAYISDNPDEIPELEDSLKYGNDNVKAIYLKNRLNRLTEHPIKKHRIEQGWKSYTASDGHSVELPSQIIDMLESYKFVPDPRATFRIIFQNLHVGQSITLPNLGQEPKHFAEGYQGRTLLITGQMIDIWDKLSADSDHSIKRVLSGPMGVGKSYISYFLASKAYAEEWPILYIADASDLNVESSKKAGEVICRYFLALNKDILTATELKRIVRNVNDSSAEVEVIIAEEILDLIKLADRKALLIVDEHGILFEKDPVPLRIHLLSPLMNLNFWGEHYKFARVIFTGTAHARYERECMKNGQYEFWVIYVGPLQSNVFDILLQLHPVLRIQGIKEEAKKITNCVPRELIYLVEYIKNLNITITNVNCFRQVLKKFEIERVDKILVIAQKYYNDLPKTEKTRYYDALTSMFLPSKPIVQFEWKFLDLGLIYRYKEGITHYLPLCPSAQKALLKMYMSFDLSENIKNQLRVGSLTGEQFEEALFNRLVCKCNITIQLNVTDLNNNNRNVITLQFNDYDLIKNSQLSLGPGNDKVLGRGFDRYPRFDYMLGPIFIQVSISDFTSHNSKSSTNIRQAFEPMSAQAGISLVQINGRNQIEMYLDEMYGPGHSAKIDSQNRFVVTRNGRRVPGFRIVYIRGSPGTPNHSGKVREFPDVSHVTFEEIKSQLFPNIV
;
A
#
# COMPACT_ATOMS: atom_id res chain seq x y z
N GLN A 1 4.04 -0.57 -63.98
CA GLN A 1 2.62 -0.19 -63.83
C GLN A 1 1.59 -1.02 -64.61
N PRO A 2 1.90 -1.94 -65.57
CA PRO A 2 0.86 -2.81 -66.15
C PRO A 2 0.55 -4.08 -65.34
N VAL A 3 1.48 -4.53 -64.48
CA VAL A 3 1.33 -5.79 -63.70
C VAL A 3 0.35 -5.63 -62.52
N LYS A 4 0.16 -4.42 -62.00
CA LYS A 4 -0.73 -4.16 -60.84
C LYS A 4 -2.23 -4.28 -61.15
N LEU A 5 -2.65 -4.18 -62.42
CA LEU A 5 -4.07 -4.26 -62.78
C LEU A 5 -4.55 -5.68 -63.09
N LEU A 6 -3.66 -6.59 -63.52
CA LEU A 6 -4.05 -7.96 -63.88
C LEU A 6 -4.31 -8.85 -62.66
N PHE A 7 -3.73 -8.55 -61.49
CA PHE A 7 -3.95 -9.33 -60.27
C PHE A 7 -5.29 -9.02 -59.56
N ALA A 8 -5.93 -7.89 -59.89
CA ALA A 8 -7.18 -7.48 -59.25
C ALA A 8 -8.43 -8.24 -59.75
N GLN A 9 -8.37 -8.91 -60.91
CA GLN A 9 -9.55 -9.49 -61.56
C GLN A 9 -9.80 -10.99 -61.27
N ASN A 10 -8.89 -11.70 -60.59
CA ASN A 10 -9.02 -13.16 -60.34
C ASN A 10 -9.38 -13.54 -58.89
N MET A 11 -9.90 -12.63 -58.06
CA MET A 11 -10.11 -12.87 -56.62
C MET A 11 -11.59 -12.88 -56.20
N SER A 12 -12.36 -13.86 -56.67
CA SER A 12 -13.69 -14.15 -56.10
C SER A 12 -13.88 -15.65 -55.89
N THR A 13 -13.45 -16.16 -54.73
CA THR A 13 -14.05 -17.27 -53.97
C THR A 13 -13.15 -17.67 -52.79
N SER A 14 -13.42 -17.17 -51.57
CA SER A 14 -13.06 -17.80 -50.27
C SER A 14 -13.58 -16.94 -49.10
N THR A 15 -13.92 -17.60 -47.99
CA THR A 15 -14.62 -17.14 -46.76
C THR A 15 -14.12 -15.83 -46.13
N SER A 16 -15.05 -15.09 -45.47
CA SER A 16 -14.90 -13.69 -45.05
C SER A 16 -13.77 -13.36 -44.05
N LEU A 17 -13.19 -14.35 -43.34
CA LEU A 17 -12.10 -14.12 -42.36
C LEU A 17 -10.71 -13.95 -43.01
N ALA A 18 -10.43 -14.64 -44.13
CA ALA A 18 -9.16 -14.47 -44.84
C ALA A 18 -9.07 -13.10 -45.55
N THR A 19 -10.21 -12.41 -45.70
CA THR A 19 -10.31 -11.17 -46.47
C THR A 19 -9.64 -9.99 -45.74
N THR A 20 -9.76 -9.88 -44.41
CA THR A 20 -9.20 -8.75 -43.64
C THR A 20 -7.67 -8.75 -43.61
N VAL A 21 -7.07 -9.89 -43.27
CA VAL A 21 -5.59 -10.05 -43.25
C VAL A 21 -5.01 -9.81 -44.64
N ARG A 22 -5.68 -10.31 -45.68
CA ARG A 22 -5.26 -10.13 -47.07
C ARG A 22 -5.40 -8.68 -47.55
N GLN A 23 -6.42 -7.94 -47.10
CA GLN A 23 -6.56 -6.51 -47.37
C GLN A 23 -5.44 -5.70 -46.71
N GLU A 24 -5.06 -6.04 -45.49
CA GLU A 24 -4.02 -5.32 -44.77
C GLU A 24 -2.62 -5.61 -45.33
N LEU A 25 -2.34 -6.84 -45.77
CA LEU A 25 -1.13 -7.16 -46.54
C LEU A 25 -1.04 -6.38 -47.85
N ASN A 26 -2.16 -6.26 -48.57
CA ASN A 26 -2.23 -5.46 -49.78
C ASN A 26 -1.95 -3.97 -49.48
N ARG A 27 -2.47 -3.43 -48.38
CA ARG A 27 -2.19 -2.06 -47.94
C ARG A 27 -0.70 -1.84 -47.66
N LEU A 28 -0.07 -2.76 -46.93
CA LEU A 28 1.36 -2.70 -46.60
C LEU A 28 2.24 -2.84 -47.86
N PHE A 29 1.85 -3.68 -48.82
CA PHE A 29 2.56 -3.83 -50.10
C PHE A 29 2.41 -2.59 -50.99
N LEU A 30 1.20 -2.02 -51.09
CA LEU A 30 0.94 -0.81 -51.86
C LEU A 30 1.68 0.41 -51.28
N ASN A 31 1.86 0.46 -49.96
CA ASN A 31 2.66 1.47 -49.26
C ASN A 31 4.18 1.20 -49.30
N ALA A 32 4.63 0.17 -50.04
CA ALA A 32 6.04 -0.22 -50.18
C ALA A 32 6.75 -0.58 -48.86
N VAL A 33 5.99 -0.97 -47.83
CA VAL A 33 6.53 -1.35 -46.50
C VAL A 33 7.03 -2.80 -46.50
N ILE A 34 6.47 -3.63 -47.37
CA ILE A 34 6.91 -5.01 -47.66
C ILE A 34 7.19 -5.17 -49.16
N THR A 35 8.15 -6.02 -49.51
CA THR A 35 8.58 -6.27 -50.89
C THR A 35 7.63 -7.23 -51.62
N GLU A 36 7.72 -7.30 -52.95
CA GLU A 36 6.89 -8.21 -53.76
C GLU A 36 7.14 -9.68 -53.44
N LYS A 37 8.38 -10.03 -53.12
CA LYS A 37 8.75 -11.37 -52.65
C LYS A 37 8.14 -11.68 -51.29
N GLU A 38 8.31 -10.78 -50.31
CA GLU A 38 7.74 -10.93 -48.96
C GLU A 38 6.20 -11.02 -49.02
N PHE A 39 5.57 -10.24 -49.89
CA PHE A 39 4.12 -10.29 -50.10
C PHE A 39 3.67 -11.64 -50.67
N GLY A 40 4.39 -12.18 -51.66
CA GLY A 40 4.13 -13.51 -52.21
C GLY A 40 4.28 -14.62 -51.17
N ASP A 41 5.36 -14.58 -50.39
CA ASP A 41 5.65 -15.57 -49.35
C ASP A 41 4.61 -15.52 -48.21
N LEU A 42 4.12 -14.32 -47.83
CA LEU A 42 3.04 -14.16 -46.83
C LEU A 42 1.69 -14.67 -47.33
N LEU A 43 1.40 -14.53 -48.63
CA LEU A 43 0.18 -15.07 -49.22
C LEU A 43 0.20 -16.59 -49.29
N ALA A 44 1.35 -17.19 -49.57
CA ALA A 44 1.53 -18.64 -49.49
C ALA A 44 1.35 -19.11 -48.03
N TYR A 45 2.00 -18.44 -47.07
CA TYR A 45 1.89 -18.75 -45.64
C TYR A 45 0.45 -18.79 -45.13
N ILE A 46 -0.36 -17.78 -45.44
CA ILE A 46 -1.77 -17.73 -45.02
C ILE A 46 -2.60 -18.82 -45.68
N SER A 47 -2.27 -19.18 -46.93
CA SER A 47 -2.96 -20.24 -47.65
C SER A 47 -2.64 -21.62 -47.07
N ASP A 48 -1.40 -21.81 -46.58
CA ASP A 48 -0.93 -23.07 -46.00
C ASP A 48 -1.28 -23.21 -44.51
N ASN A 49 -1.61 -22.11 -43.80
CA ASN A 49 -1.87 -22.09 -42.36
C ASN A 49 -3.18 -21.36 -41.99
N PRO A 50 -4.36 -21.92 -42.37
CA PRO A 50 -5.65 -21.26 -42.16
C PRO A 50 -6.03 -21.06 -40.69
N ASP A 51 -5.50 -21.89 -39.78
CA ASP A 51 -5.84 -21.84 -38.34
C ASP A 51 -5.18 -20.66 -37.60
N GLU A 52 -4.14 -20.04 -38.18
CA GLU A 52 -3.43 -18.89 -37.59
C GLU A 52 -4.02 -17.54 -38.00
N ILE A 53 -5.00 -17.53 -38.92
CA ILE A 53 -5.64 -16.32 -39.43
C ILE A 53 -6.22 -15.44 -38.30
N PRO A 54 -6.89 -15.97 -37.25
CA PRO A 54 -7.41 -15.15 -36.15
C PRO A 54 -6.32 -14.41 -35.35
N GLU A 55 -5.16 -15.04 -35.12
CA GLU A 55 -4.02 -14.41 -34.41
C GLU A 55 -3.39 -13.30 -35.27
N LEU A 56 -3.23 -13.55 -36.57
CA LEU A 56 -2.74 -12.56 -37.52
C LEU A 56 -3.67 -11.36 -37.60
N GLU A 57 -4.99 -11.59 -37.66
CA GLU A 57 -5.98 -10.52 -37.71
C GLU A 57 -5.93 -9.67 -36.43
N ASP A 58 -5.85 -10.28 -35.25
CA ASP A 58 -5.79 -9.53 -33.99
C ASP A 58 -4.48 -8.74 -33.83
N SER A 59 -3.36 -9.34 -34.24
CA SER A 59 -2.04 -8.70 -34.18
C SER A 59 -1.91 -7.53 -35.16
N LEU A 60 -2.55 -7.62 -36.33
CA LEU A 60 -2.51 -6.58 -37.36
C LEU A 60 -3.52 -5.44 -37.11
N LYS A 61 -4.40 -5.51 -36.11
CA LYS A 61 -5.29 -4.38 -35.73
C LYS A 61 -4.54 -3.20 -35.12
N TYR A 62 -3.37 -3.44 -34.53
CA TYR A 62 -2.65 -2.44 -33.73
C TYR A 62 -1.25 -2.15 -34.27
N GLY A 63 -0.73 -0.96 -33.97
CA GLY A 63 0.58 -0.51 -34.44
C GLY A 63 0.56 0.21 -35.79
N ASN A 64 1.67 0.89 -36.11
CA ASN A 64 1.87 1.53 -37.41
C ASN A 64 2.39 0.52 -38.46
N ASP A 65 2.41 0.91 -39.72
CA ASP A 65 2.74 0.03 -40.84
C ASP A 65 4.12 -0.64 -40.70
N ASN A 66 5.11 0.06 -40.12
CA ASN A 66 6.45 -0.50 -39.87
C ASN A 66 6.42 -1.60 -38.80
N VAL A 67 5.67 -1.41 -37.72
CA VAL A 67 5.52 -2.42 -36.66
C VAL A 67 4.84 -3.68 -37.21
N LYS A 68 3.78 -3.49 -38.02
CA LYS A 68 3.09 -4.60 -38.69
C LYS A 68 4.03 -5.35 -39.65
N ALA A 69 4.84 -4.63 -40.42
CA ALA A 69 5.79 -5.24 -41.34
C ALA A 69 6.92 -6.01 -40.62
N ILE A 70 7.45 -5.48 -39.51
CA ILE A 70 8.44 -6.19 -38.68
C ILE A 70 7.85 -7.49 -38.12
N TYR A 71 6.63 -7.42 -37.59
CA TYR A 71 5.91 -8.59 -37.08
C TYR A 71 5.75 -9.69 -38.15
N LEU A 72 5.32 -9.29 -39.36
CA LEU A 72 5.14 -10.22 -40.49
C LEU A 72 6.46 -10.79 -41.02
N LYS A 73 7.52 -9.99 -41.10
CA LYS A 73 8.86 -10.45 -41.51
C LYS A 73 9.46 -11.43 -40.50
N ASN A 74 9.25 -11.17 -39.21
CA ASN A 74 9.67 -12.09 -38.16
C ASN A 74 8.91 -13.41 -38.19
N ARG A 75 7.65 -13.41 -38.66
CA ARG A 75 6.89 -14.65 -38.90
C ARG A 75 7.42 -15.41 -40.12
N LEU A 76 7.73 -14.72 -41.21
CA LEU A 76 8.29 -15.33 -42.42
C LEU A 76 9.64 -16.02 -42.20
N ASN A 77 10.51 -15.39 -41.40
CA ASN A 77 11.84 -15.89 -41.06
C ASN A 77 11.82 -17.17 -40.21
N ARG A 78 10.65 -17.62 -39.73
CA ARG A 78 10.51 -18.86 -38.94
C ARG A 78 10.59 -20.14 -39.78
N LEU A 79 10.56 -20.08 -41.12
CA LEU A 79 10.39 -21.29 -41.95
C LEU A 79 11.56 -21.67 -42.88
N THR A 80 12.64 -20.89 -42.97
CA THR A 80 13.85 -21.33 -43.68
C THR A 80 14.74 -22.18 -42.77
N GLU A 81 14.38 -23.44 -42.55
CA GLU A 81 15.25 -24.44 -41.90
C GLU A 81 16.00 -25.28 -42.94
N HIS A 82 17.31 -25.06 -43.08
CA HIS A 82 18.29 -25.95 -43.74
C HIS A 82 19.54 -26.09 -42.81
N PRO A 83 20.36 -27.16 -42.95
CA PRO A 83 20.85 -27.97 -41.84
C PRO A 83 21.83 -27.25 -40.90
N ILE A 84 21.31 -26.83 -39.74
CA ILE A 84 21.93 -25.92 -38.77
C ILE A 84 23.03 -26.59 -37.91
N LYS A 85 23.00 -27.92 -37.77
CA LYS A 85 23.85 -28.65 -36.79
C LYS A 85 25.36 -28.54 -37.03
N LYS A 86 25.83 -28.48 -38.28
CA LYS A 86 27.28 -28.48 -38.57
C LYS A 86 27.93 -27.09 -38.39
N HIS A 87 27.20 -26.00 -38.62
CA HIS A 87 27.72 -24.63 -38.52
C HIS A 87 27.73 -24.06 -37.10
N ARG A 88 26.81 -24.48 -36.21
CA ARG A 88 26.79 -24.03 -34.81
C ARG A 88 28.07 -24.39 -34.04
N ILE A 89 28.61 -25.59 -34.30
CA ILE A 89 29.84 -26.10 -33.64
C ILE A 89 31.09 -25.35 -34.13
N GLU A 90 31.15 -24.97 -35.40
CA GLU A 90 32.30 -24.26 -36.01
C GLU A 90 32.45 -22.81 -35.51
N GLN A 91 31.41 -22.23 -34.88
CA GLN A 91 31.37 -20.82 -34.46
C GLN A 91 31.15 -20.60 -32.96
N GLY A 92 31.38 -21.63 -32.14
CA GLY A 92 31.57 -21.47 -30.68
C GLY A 92 30.37 -21.83 -29.80
N TRP A 93 29.29 -22.42 -30.34
CA TRP A 93 28.31 -23.11 -29.50
C TRP A 93 28.94 -24.35 -28.88
N LYS A 94 28.57 -24.68 -27.64
CA LYS A 94 29.08 -25.89 -26.96
C LYS A 94 27.93 -26.75 -26.48
N SER A 95 28.22 -28.01 -26.23
CA SER A 95 27.26 -28.96 -25.64
C SER A 95 27.17 -28.74 -24.14
N TYR A 96 25.95 -28.65 -23.62
CA TYR A 96 25.63 -28.56 -22.20
C TYR A 96 24.69 -29.70 -21.82
N THR A 97 24.88 -30.31 -20.64
CA THR A 97 23.99 -31.37 -20.14
C THR A 97 22.95 -30.75 -19.22
N ALA A 98 21.68 -30.83 -19.61
CA ALA A 98 20.56 -30.28 -18.86
C ALA A 98 20.20 -31.14 -17.63
N SER A 99 19.27 -30.66 -16.81
CA SER A 99 18.86 -31.35 -15.57
C SER A 99 18.21 -32.73 -15.80
N ASP A 100 17.61 -32.94 -16.97
CA ASP A 100 17.02 -34.21 -17.40
C ASP A 100 18.06 -35.19 -17.99
N GLY A 101 19.34 -34.85 -17.95
CA GLY A 101 20.45 -35.67 -18.45
C GLY A 101 20.66 -35.60 -19.97
N HIS A 102 19.83 -34.86 -20.72
CA HIS A 102 19.98 -34.73 -22.16
C HIS A 102 20.91 -33.58 -22.54
N SER A 103 21.71 -33.77 -23.59
CA SER A 103 22.59 -32.71 -24.10
C SER A 103 21.87 -31.74 -25.03
N VAL A 104 22.20 -30.46 -24.91
CA VAL A 104 21.71 -29.35 -25.74
C VAL A 104 22.88 -28.48 -26.18
N GLU A 105 22.87 -28.04 -27.43
CA GLU A 105 23.82 -27.05 -27.94
C GLU A 105 23.35 -25.65 -27.52
N LEU A 106 24.22 -24.88 -26.87
CA LEU A 106 23.93 -23.52 -26.41
C LEU A 106 25.04 -22.55 -26.85
N PRO A 107 24.73 -21.25 -27.04
CA PRO A 107 25.74 -20.21 -27.22
C PRO A 107 26.73 -20.18 -26.06
N SER A 108 28.00 -19.87 -26.35
CA SER A 108 29.06 -19.82 -25.34
C SER A 108 28.74 -18.88 -24.19
N GLN A 109 28.15 -17.71 -24.47
CA GLN A 109 27.76 -16.74 -23.45
C GLN A 109 26.77 -17.32 -22.42
N ILE A 110 25.90 -18.23 -22.84
CA ILE A 110 24.89 -18.86 -21.97
C ILE A 110 25.50 -19.97 -21.13
N ILE A 111 26.43 -20.73 -21.71
CA ILE A 111 27.18 -21.74 -20.97
C ILE A 111 28.03 -21.07 -19.89
N ASP A 112 28.71 -19.98 -20.22
CA ASP A 112 29.50 -19.21 -19.26
C ASP A 112 28.62 -18.69 -18.09
N MET A 113 27.34 -18.36 -18.34
CA MET A 113 26.38 -17.99 -17.30
C MET A 113 25.92 -19.19 -16.47
N LEU A 114 25.64 -20.35 -17.09
CA LEU A 114 25.22 -21.59 -16.42
C LEU A 114 26.34 -22.18 -15.52
N GLU A 115 27.59 -22.08 -15.98
CA GLU A 115 28.79 -22.54 -15.26
C GLU A 115 29.27 -21.52 -14.22
N SER A 116 28.71 -20.30 -14.20
CA SER A 116 29.07 -19.28 -13.24
C SER A 116 28.72 -19.68 -11.80
N TYR A 117 29.59 -19.29 -10.87
CA TYR A 117 29.35 -19.36 -9.42
C TYR A 117 28.66 -18.10 -8.87
N LYS A 118 28.41 -17.09 -9.72
CA LYS A 118 27.71 -15.87 -9.31
C LYS A 118 26.21 -16.13 -9.17
N PHE A 119 25.61 -15.56 -8.12
CA PHE A 119 24.18 -15.66 -7.83
C PHE A 119 23.67 -17.10 -7.67
N VAL A 120 24.56 -18.05 -7.38
CA VAL A 120 24.17 -19.44 -7.18
C VAL A 120 23.46 -19.57 -5.82
N PRO A 121 22.21 -20.04 -5.79
CA PRO A 121 21.51 -20.30 -4.55
C PRO A 121 22.08 -21.54 -3.84
N ASP A 122 21.84 -21.62 -2.53
CA ASP A 122 22.02 -22.87 -1.77
C ASP A 122 21.11 -23.98 -2.36
N PRO A 123 21.42 -25.27 -2.12
CA PRO A 123 20.67 -26.38 -2.70
C PRO A 123 19.18 -26.34 -2.34
N ARG A 124 18.29 -26.65 -3.31
CA ARG A 124 16.82 -26.70 -3.09
C ARG A 124 16.41 -27.58 -1.91
N ALA A 125 17.13 -28.67 -1.68
CA ALA A 125 16.88 -29.55 -0.53
C ALA A 125 16.94 -28.81 0.81
N THR A 126 17.88 -27.88 0.97
CA THR A 126 18.01 -27.04 2.17
C THR A 126 16.77 -26.16 2.35
N PHE A 127 16.29 -25.55 1.27
CA PHE A 127 15.06 -24.77 1.29
C PHE A 127 13.86 -25.68 1.63
N ARG A 128 13.69 -26.83 0.98
CA ARG A 128 12.57 -27.76 1.28
C ARG A 128 12.48 -28.11 2.75
N ILE A 129 13.61 -28.41 3.40
CA ILE A 129 13.65 -28.73 4.82
C ILE A 129 13.16 -27.54 5.67
N ILE A 130 13.60 -26.32 5.34
CA ILE A 130 13.24 -25.11 6.10
C ILE A 130 11.77 -24.73 5.90
N PHE A 131 11.23 -24.93 4.70
CA PHE A 131 9.85 -24.58 4.35
C PHE A 131 8.82 -25.68 4.69
N GLN A 132 9.25 -26.80 5.30
CA GLN A 132 8.34 -27.84 5.81
C GLN A 132 7.58 -27.34 7.05
N ASN A 133 6.25 -27.48 7.02
CA ASN A 133 5.35 -27.19 8.15
C ASN A 133 5.51 -25.77 8.72
N LEU A 134 5.55 -24.75 7.85
CA LEU A 134 5.64 -23.37 8.30
C LEU A 134 4.39 -22.91 9.06
N HIS A 135 4.61 -22.18 10.15
CA HIS A 135 3.55 -21.56 10.94
C HIS A 135 3.78 -20.05 11.13
N VAL A 136 2.69 -19.29 11.26
CA VAL A 136 2.77 -17.85 11.53
C VAL A 136 3.46 -17.59 12.87
N GLY A 137 4.40 -16.63 12.88
CA GLY A 137 5.25 -16.32 14.03
C GLY A 137 6.51 -17.18 14.12
N GLN A 138 6.67 -18.21 13.28
CA GLN A 138 7.90 -18.99 13.27
C GLN A 138 9.10 -18.14 12.81
N SER A 139 10.23 -18.34 13.48
CA SER A 139 11.51 -17.77 13.11
C SER A 139 12.32 -18.80 12.33
N ILE A 140 12.78 -18.45 11.14
CA ILE A 140 13.60 -19.31 10.29
C ILE A 140 14.87 -18.59 9.86
N THR A 141 15.97 -19.31 9.70
CA THR A 141 17.18 -18.76 9.06
C THR A 141 17.12 -19.09 7.58
N LEU A 142 17.02 -18.06 6.73
CA LEU A 142 16.93 -18.30 5.29
C LEU A 142 18.30 -18.63 4.68
N PRO A 143 18.39 -19.68 3.84
CA PRO A 143 19.57 -19.93 3.02
C PRO A 143 19.76 -18.82 1.99
N ASN A 144 20.91 -18.81 1.33
CA ASN A 144 21.20 -17.86 0.28
C ASN A 144 20.44 -18.24 -1.01
N LEU A 145 19.58 -17.35 -1.51
CA LEU A 145 18.91 -17.52 -2.81
C LEU A 145 19.75 -16.95 -3.99
N GLY A 146 21.02 -16.64 -3.76
CA GLY A 146 21.93 -16.06 -4.75
C GLY A 146 21.83 -14.54 -4.88
N GLN A 147 20.64 -13.97 -4.65
CA GLN A 147 20.39 -12.54 -4.51
C GLN A 147 19.76 -12.25 -3.15
N GLU A 148 19.94 -11.03 -2.63
CA GLU A 148 19.39 -10.60 -1.34
C GLU A 148 18.71 -9.24 -1.46
N PRO A 149 17.58 -9.02 -0.78
CA PRO A 149 16.97 -7.70 -0.68
C PRO A 149 17.92 -6.66 -0.08
N LYS A 150 17.69 -5.38 -0.40
CA LYS A 150 18.36 -4.26 0.29
C LYS A 150 18.19 -4.38 1.80
N HIS A 151 19.28 -4.21 2.53
CA HIS A 151 19.32 -4.29 3.99
C HIS A 151 18.91 -5.65 4.58
N PHE A 152 18.89 -6.72 3.77
CA PHE A 152 18.74 -8.06 4.32
C PHE A 152 19.95 -8.43 5.17
N ALA A 153 19.72 -9.19 6.24
CA ALA A 153 20.73 -9.55 7.23
C ALA A 153 21.36 -8.40 8.04
N GLU A 154 20.96 -7.14 7.81
CA GLU A 154 21.39 -6.00 8.62
C GLU A 154 20.66 -5.94 9.98
N GLY A 155 21.35 -5.40 11.00
CA GLY A 155 20.79 -5.22 12.34
C GLY A 155 20.85 -6.48 13.22
N TYR A 156 20.09 -6.46 14.31
CA TYR A 156 20.20 -7.47 15.38
C TYR A 156 19.55 -8.82 15.02
N GLN A 157 18.67 -8.86 14.02
CA GLN A 157 17.98 -10.08 13.60
C GLN A 157 18.84 -10.97 12.68
N GLY A 158 19.87 -10.40 12.03
CA GLY A 158 20.70 -11.11 11.06
C GLY A 158 19.86 -11.74 9.93
N ARG A 159 20.23 -12.95 9.48
CA ARG A 159 19.52 -13.70 8.42
C ARG A 159 18.21 -14.36 8.88
N THR A 160 17.72 -13.99 10.06
CA THR A 160 16.48 -14.52 10.61
C THR A 160 15.28 -13.86 9.93
N LEU A 161 14.44 -14.66 9.29
CA LEU A 161 13.15 -14.24 8.75
C LEU A 161 12.02 -14.70 9.68
N LEU A 162 11.10 -13.79 10.00
CA LEU A 162 9.87 -14.12 10.72
C LEU A 162 8.73 -14.37 9.74
N ILE A 163 8.10 -15.53 9.85
CA ILE A 163 6.94 -15.89 9.04
C ILE A 163 5.72 -15.08 9.50
N THR A 164 5.17 -14.28 8.60
CA THR A 164 3.98 -13.47 8.88
C THR A 164 2.72 -14.15 8.33
N GLY A 165 1.55 -13.83 8.89
CA GLY A 165 0.27 -14.27 8.31
C GLY A 165 0.14 -13.85 6.84
N GLN A 166 0.52 -12.60 6.53
CA GLN A 166 0.47 -12.09 5.16
C GLN A 166 1.37 -12.85 4.18
N MET A 167 2.54 -13.33 4.61
CA MET A 167 3.39 -14.20 3.77
C MET A 167 2.68 -15.50 3.40
N ILE A 168 2.05 -16.15 4.38
CA ILE A 168 1.28 -17.38 4.17
C ILE A 168 0.05 -17.10 3.29
N ASP A 169 -0.73 -16.05 3.60
CA ASP A 169 -1.94 -15.70 2.84
C ASP A 169 -1.65 -15.40 1.36
N ILE A 170 -0.52 -14.72 1.08
CA ILE A 170 -0.09 -14.44 -0.29
C ILE A 170 0.36 -15.73 -0.96
N TRP A 171 1.16 -16.55 -0.27
CA TRP A 171 1.63 -17.82 -0.81
C TRP A 171 0.47 -18.76 -1.15
N ASP A 172 -0.51 -18.92 -0.27
CA ASP A 172 -1.65 -19.81 -0.48
C ASP A 172 -2.46 -19.36 -1.71
N LYS A 173 -2.59 -18.05 -1.92
CA LYS A 173 -3.22 -17.50 -3.14
C LYS A 173 -2.39 -17.77 -4.39
N LEU A 174 -1.07 -17.68 -4.34
CA LEU A 174 -0.21 -17.94 -5.49
C LEU A 174 -0.12 -19.43 -5.82
N SER A 175 -0.02 -20.28 -4.81
CA SER A 175 0.14 -21.72 -4.95
C SER A 175 -1.16 -22.44 -5.28
N ALA A 176 -2.31 -21.80 -5.04
CA ALA A 176 -3.60 -22.31 -5.49
C ALA A 176 -3.61 -22.60 -7.00
N ASP A 177 -4.32 -23.68 -7.34
CA ASP A 177 -4.68 -23.95 -8.71
C ASP A 177 -5.69 -22.91 -9.17
N SER A 178 -5.45 -22.38 -10.36
CA SER A 178 -6.24 -21.32 -10.98
C SER A 178 -6.16 -21.56 -12.46
N ASP A 179 -7.28 -21.43 -13.17
CA ASP A 179 -7.29 -21.46 -14.64
C ASP A 179 -6.78 -20.16 -15.25
N HIS A 180 -6.45 -19.19 -14.39
CA HIS A 180 -5.95 -17.88 -14.78
C HIS A 180 -4.58 -17.54 -14.17
N SER A 181 -3.87 -16.62 -14.83
CA SER A 181 -2.65 -16.04 -14.28
C SER A 181 -2.92 -15.24 -13.00
N ILE A 182 -1.98 -15.29 -12.05
CA ILE A 182 -2.08 -14.55 -10.80
C ILE A 182 -1.05 -13.44 -10.78
N LYS A 183 -1.53 -12.19 -10.78
CA LYS A 183 -0.74 -10.96 -10.85
C LYS A 183 -0.97 -10.14 -9.60
N ARG A 184 0.09 -9.73 -8.89
CA ARG A 184 -0.02 -8.91 -7.68
C ARG A 184 1.01 -7.80 -7.64
N VAL A 185 0.62 -6.70 -6.98
CA VAL A 185 1.47 -5.56 -6.68
C VAL A 185 1.48 -5.39 -5.16
N LEU A 186 2.64 -5.55 -4.53
CA LEU A 186 2.79 -5.28 -3.09
C LEU A 186 2.95 -3.78 -2.89
N SER A 187 1.91 -3.15 -2.35
CA SER A 187 1.84 -1.72 -2.10
C SER A 187 2.01 -1.42 -0.63
N GLY A 188 2.78 -0.40 -0.30
CA GLY A 188 2.89 0.06 1.08
C GLY A 188 4.03 1.04 1.27
N PRO A 189 4.09 1.70 2.44
CA PRO A 189 5.20 2.59 2.79
C PRO A 189 6.55 1.88 2.72
N MET A 190 7.63 2.67 2.61
CA MET A 190 8.98 2.14 2.71
C MET A 190 9.20 1.38 4.03
N GLY A 191 9.89 0.24 3.99
CA GLY A 191 10.35 -0.44 5.21
C GLY A 191 9.27 -1.11 6.09
N VAL A 192 8.09 -1.37 5.53
CA VAL A 192 7.05 -2.22 6.15
C VAL A 192 7.29 -3.73 5.95
N GLY A 193 8.30 -4.12 5.17
CA GLY A 193 8.68 -5.53 4.98
C GLY A 193 8.31 -6.14 3.61
N LYS A 194 7.97 -5.33 2.60
CA LYS A 194 7.58 -5.84 1.26
C LYS A 194 8.67 -6.70 0.61
N SER A 195 9.93 -6.27 0.66
CA SER A 195 11.06 -7.01 0.11
C SER A 195 11.33 -8.34 0.84
N TYR A 196 11.03 -8.40 2.14
CA TYR A 196 11.10 -9.64 2.92
C TYR A 196 9.98 -10.61 2.52
N ILE A 197 8.78 -10.11 2.19
CA ILE A 197 7.71 -10.92 1.61
C ILE A 197 8.14 -11.45 0.24
N SER A 198 8.66 -10.60 -0.65
CA SER A 198 9.16 -11.03 -1.96
C SER A 198 10.22 -12.12 -1.86
N TYR A 199 11.17 -11.96 -0.93
CA TYR A 199 12.23 -12.94 -0.69
C TYR A 199 11.70 -14.27 -0.18
N PHE A 200 10.72 -14.24 0.73
CA PHE A 200 10.01 -15.43 1.20
C PHE A 200 9.33 -16.17 0.05
N LEU A 201 8.60 -15.46 -0.82
CA LEU A 201 7.85 -16.05 -1.93
C LEU A 201 8.78 -16.66 -2.98
N ALA A 202 9.87 -15.97 -3.33
CA ALA A 202 10.89 -16.48 -4.24
C ALA A 202 11.56 -17.75 -3.67
N SER A 203 11.94 -17.72 -2.39
CA SER A 203 12.55 -18.85 -1.70
C SER A 203 11.63 -20.08 -1.63
N LYS A 204 10.32 -19.86 -1.42
CA LYS A 204 9.34 -20.94 -1.35
C LYS A 204 9.06 -21.56 -2.72
N ALA A 205 8.91 -20.74 -3.77
CA ALA A 205 8.79 -21.22 -5.14
C ALA A 205 10.05 -21.99 -5.60
N TYR A 206 11.24 -21.52 -5.21
CA TYR A 206 12.49 -22.24 -5.43
C TYR A 206 12.49 -23.62 -4.74
N ALA A 207 12.02 -23.70 -3.49
CA ALA A 207 11.90 -24.98 -2.78
C ALA A 207 10.99 -25.98 -3.52
N GLU A 208 9.91 -25.49 -4.12
CA GLU A 208 8.89 -26.28 -4.84
C GLU A 208 9.21 -26.55 -6.31
N GLU A 209 10.44 -26.30 -6.77
CA GLU A 209 10.87 -26.57 -8.16
C GLU A 209 10.11 -25.79 -9.23
N TRP A 210 9.57 -24.62 -8.90
CA TRP A 210 8.99 -23.72 -9.90
C TRP A 210 10.11 -23.04 -10.69
N PRO A 211 9.98 -22.85 -12.01
CA PRO A 211 10.81 -21.91 -12.75
C PRO A 211 10.62 -20.49 -12.18
N ILE A 212 11.71 -19.85 -11.76
CA ILE A 212 11.65 -18.54 -11.13
C ILE A 212 12.57 -17.51 -11.80
N LEU A 213 12.07 -16.28 -11.98
CA LEU A 213 12.90 -15.10 -12.19
C LEU A 213 12.68 -14.17 -11.00
N TYR A 214 13.65 -14.14 -10.10
CA TYR A 214 13.68 -13.18 -9.00
C TYR A 214 14.74 -12.12 -9.28
N ILE A 215 14.36 -10.85 -9.17
CA ILE A 215 15.25 -9.70 -9.27
C ILE A 215 15.11 -8.93 -7.96
N ALA A 216 16.13 -8.99 -7.12
CA ALA A 216 16.08 -8.39 -5.78
C ALA A 216 16.21 -6.86 -5.79
N ASP A 217 16.84 -6.29 -6.81
CA ASP A 217 16.94 -4.85 -7.01
C ASP A 217 16.73 -4.50 -8.49
N ALA A 218 15.57 -3.94 -8.82
CA ALA A 218 15.26 -3.54 -10.19
C ALA A 218 16.21 -2.47 -10.76
N SER A 219 17.06 -1.80 -9.95
CA SER A 219 18.08 -0.89 -10.49
C SER A 219 19.06 -1.60 -11.41
N ASP A 220 19.25 -2.91 -11.25
CA ASP A 220 20.10 -3.71 -12.13
C ASP A 220 19.59 -3.74 -13.58
N LEU A 221 18.31 -3.47 -13.78
CA LEU A 221 17.69 -3.35 -15.11
C LEU A 221 17.73 -1.92 -15.65
N ASN A 222 18.06 -0.92 -14.83
CA ASN A 222 18.22 0.47 -15.27
C ASN A 222 19.59 0.71 -15.90
N VAL A 223 19.80 0.09 -17.06
CA VAL A 223 21.06 0.09 -17.81
C VAL A 223 20.93 0.87 -19.12
N GLU A 224 22.02 1.04 -19.85
CA GLU A 224 22.06 1.85 -21.07
C GLU A 224 21.42 1.19 -22.32
N SER A 225 21.32 -0.15 -22.36
CA SER A 225 20.87 -0.89 -23.55
C SER A 225 20.07 -2.16 -23.24
N SER A 226 19.26 -2.61 -24.21
CA SER A 226 18.53 -3.88 -24.14
C SER A 226 19.44 -5.07 -23.92
N LYS A 227 20.63 -5.08 -24.55
CA LYS A 227 21.62 -6.14 -24.37
C LYS A 227 22.03 -6.29 -22.90
N LYS A 228 22.33 -5.18 -22.22
CA LYS A 228 22.70 -5.22 -20.80
C LYS A 228 21.55 -5.67 -19.90
N ALA A 229 20.32 -5.27 -20.22
CA ALA A 229 19.14 -5.74 -19.48
C ALA A 229 18.91 -7.25 -19.71
N GLY A 230 19.09 -7.72 -20.93
CA GLY A 230 19.01 -9.13 -21.30
C GLY A 230 20.07 -9.97 -20.60
N GLU A 231 21.31 -9.48 -20.51
CA GLU A 231 22.38 -10.13 -19.74
C GLU A 231 22.00 -10.32 -18.27
N VAL A 232 21.37 -9.32 -17.65
CA VAL A 232 20.93 -9.39 -16.24
C VAL A 232 19.82 -10.44 -16.07
N ILE A 233 18.79 -10.40 -16.92
CA ILE A 233 17.69 -11.37 -16.90
C ILE A 233 18.22 -12.80 -17.08
N CYS A 234 19.07 -13.02 -18.09
CA CYS A 234 19.66 -14.33 -18.36
C CYS A 234 20.47 -14.84 -17.16
N ARG A 235 21.35 -14.01 -16.59
CA ARG A 235 22.18 -14.41 -15.44
C ARG A 235 21.33 -14.82 -14.24
N TYR A 236 20.34 -14.02 -13.88
CA TYR A 236 19.50 -14.30 -12.72
C TYR A 236 18.60 -15.52 -12.93
N PHE A 237 17.97 -15.64 -14.11
CA PHE A 237 17.14 -16.80 -14.42
C PHE A 237 17.94 -18.10 -14.46
N LEU A 238 19.06 -18.12 -15.18
CA LEU A 238 19.85 -19.34 -15.36
C LEU A 238 20.49 -19.79 -14.04
N ALA A 239 21.01 -18.87 -13.22
CA ALA A 239 21.59 -19.20 -11.92
C ALA A 239 20.57 -19.88 -10.98
N LEU A 240 19.32 -19.41 -10.99
CA LEU A 240 18.25 -19.92 -10.12
C LEU A 240 17.62 -21.22 -10.61
N ASN A 241 17.72 -21.56 -11.90
CA ASN A 241 16.96 -22.67 -12.47
C ASN A 241 17.80 -23.74 -13.15
N LYS A 242 19.14 -23.59 -13.22
CA LYS A 242 20.00 -24.54 -13.93
C LYS A 242 19.84 -26.01 -13.49
N ASP A 243 19.43 -26.23 -12.24
CA ASP A 243 19.22 -27.56 -11.66
C ASP A 243 17.86 -28.19 -12.02
N ILE A 244 16.93 -27.43 -12.61
CA ILE A 244 15.58 -27.90 -12.98
C ILE A 244 15.20 -27.64 -14.45
N LEU A 245 16.04 -26.93 -15.21
CA LEU A 245 15.81 -26.66 -16.63
C LEU A 245 16.13 -27.90 -17.46
N THR A 246 15.14 -28.37 -18.21
CA THR A 246 15.23 -29.51 -19.13
C THR A 246 15.91 -29.11 -20.43
N ALA A 247 16.38 -30.10 -21.20
CA ALA A 247 16.95 -29.83 -22.51
C ALA A 247 15.93 -29.19 -23.47
N THR A 248 14.64 -29.52 -23.33
CA THR A 248 13.55 -28.92 -24.12
C THR A 248 13.35 -27.44 -23.79
N GLU A 249 13.32 -27.08 -22.50
CA GLU A 249 13.22 -25.69 -22.07
C GLU A 249 14.45 -24.88 -22.50
N LEU A 250 15.66 -25.45 -22.37
CA LEU A 250 16.90 -24.81 -22.83
C LEU A 250 16.93 -24.61 -24.35
N LYS A 251 16.47 -25.60 -25.14
CA LYS A 251 16.32 -25.45 -26.61
C LYS A 251 15.32 -24.36 -26.96
N ARG A 252 14.23 -24.26 -26.20
CA ARG A 252 13.19 -23.25 -26.41
C ARG A 252 13.77 -21.84 -26.22
N ILE A 253 14.49 -21.59 -25.13
CA ILE A 253 15.02 -20.24 -24.86
C ILE A 253 16.08 -19.79 -25.87
N VAL A 254 16.78 -20.70 -26.55
CA VAL A 254 17.76 -20.37 -27.60
C VAL A 254 17.22 -20.53 -29.02
N ARG A 255 15.94 -20.87 -29.20
CA ARG A 255 15.38 -21.28 -30.51
C ARG A 255 15.59 -20.24 -31.60
N ASN A 256 15.44 -18.96 -31.25
CA ASN A 256 15.52 -17.85 -32.22
C ASN A 256 16.92 -17.23 -32.29
N VAL A 257 17.91 -17.82 -31.62
CA VAL A 257 19.30 -17.37 -31.70
C VAL A 257 19.92 -17.94 -32.97
N ASN A 258 20.13 -17.06 -33.95
CA ASN A 258 20.78 -17.40 -35.20
C ASN A 258 22.28 -17.08 -35.13
N ASP A 259 23.04 -17.66 -36.06
CA ASP A 259 24.50 -17.62 -36.09
C ASP A 259 25.09 -16.20 -36.26
N SER A 260 24.27 -15.21 -36.67
CA SER A 260 24.66 -13.80 -36.81
C SER A 260 24.01 -12.84 -35.81
N SER A 261 23.34 -13.35 -34.77
CA SER A 261 22.60 -12.51 -33.82
C SER A 261 23.55 -11.66 -32.96
N ALA A 262 23.62 -10.35 -33.22
CA ALA A 262 24.41 -9.41 -32.39
C ALA A 262 23.86 -9.22 -30.96
N GLU A 263 22.62 -9.66 -30.72
CA GLU A 263 21.84 -9.45 -29.50
C GLU A 263 21.33 -10.77 -28.88
N VAL A 264 22.19 -11.78 -28.79
CA VAL A 264 21.87 -13.11 -28.22
C VAL A 264 21.14 -13.01 -26.88
N GLU A 265 21.61 -12.16 -25.96
CA GLU A 265 21.05 -12.03 -24.62
C GLU A 265 19.67 -11.35 -24.60
N VAL A 266 19.37 -10.51 -25.60
CA VAL A 266 18.03 -9.90 -25.72
C VAL A 266 17.02 -10.96 -26.13
N ILE A 267 17.34 -11.70 -27.20
CA ILE A 267 16.48 -12.77 -27.73
C ILE A 267 16.19 -13.81 -26.65
N ILE A 268 17.21 -14.24 -25.92
CA ILE A 268 17.06 -15.24 -24.86
C ILE A 268 16.27 -14.68 -23.68
N ALA A 269 16.46 -13.42 -23.30
CA ALA A 269 15.68 -12.80 -22.24
C ALA A 269 14.19 -12.69 -22.61
N GLU A 270 13.85 -12.38 -23.86
CA GLU A 270 12.46 -12.40 -24.35
C GLU A 270 11.87 -13.81 -24.23
N GLU A 271 12.60 -14.83 -24.69
CA GLU A 271 12.15 -16.22 -24.60
C GLU A 271 12.06 -16.74 -23.16
N ILE A 272 12.88 -16.23 -22.22
CA ILE A 272 12.74 -16.52 -20.78
C ILE A 272 11.42 -15.96 -20.25
N LEU A 273 11.07 -14.72 -20.59
CA LEU A 273 9.79 -14.12 -20.17
C LEU A 273 8.60 -14.90 -20.76
N ASP A 274 8.71 -15.32 -22.02
CA ASP A 274 7.71 -16.17 -22.66
C ASP A 274 7.66 -17.57 -22.05
N LEU A 275 8.78 -18.14 -21.62
CA LEU A 275 8.81 -19.42 -20.93
C LEU A 275 8.09 -19.34 -19.58
N ILE A 276 8.28 -18.28 -18.79
CA ILE A 276 7.54 -18.07 -17.53
C ILE A 276 6.03 -17.93 -17.81
N LYS A 277 5.68 -17.23 -18.88
CA LYS A 277 4.29 -16.95 -19.28
C LYS A 277 3.57 -18.19 -19.81
N LEU A 278 4.27 -19.04 -20.57
CA LEU A 278 3.76 -20.22 -21.28
C LEU A 278 4.22 -21.53 -20.64
N ALA A 279 4.62 -21.49 -19.37
CA ALA A 279 5.02 -22.68 -18.64
C ALA A 279 3.83 -23.66 -18.53
N ASP A 280 4.12 -24.95 -18.61
CA ASP A 280 3.19 -26.06 -18.36
C ASP A 280 3.12 -26.43 -16.87
N ARG A 281 3.94 -25.78 -16.04
CA ARG A 281 3.96 -25.84 -14.58
C ARG A 281 4.02 -24.43 -13.98
N LYS A 282 3.65 -24.30 -12.70
CA LYS A 282 3.66 -23.01 -11.99
C LYS A 282 5.04 -22.34 -12.11
N ALA A 283 5.05 -21.10 -12.58
CA ALA A 283 6.27 -20.30 -12.78
C ALA A 283 6.08 -18.90 -12.18
N LEU A 284 7.14 -18.34 -11.61
CA LEU A 284 7.07 -17.11 -10.82
C LEU A 284 8.07 -16.05 -11.28
N LEU A 285 7.55 -14.88 -11.62
CA LEU A 285 8.34 -13.65 -11.76
C LEU A 285 8.13 -12.76 -10.53
N ILE A 286 9.23 -12.37 -9.89
CA ILE A 286 9.23 -11.31 -8.87
C ILE A 286 10.26 -10.25 -9.25
N VAL A 287 9.80 -9.00 -9.32
CA VAL A 287 10.67 -7.82 -9.46
C VAL A 287 10.53 -6.97 -8.21
N ASP A 288 11.57 -6.95 -7.39
CA ASP A 288 11.69 -6.13 -6.20
C ASP A 288 12.34 -4.80 -6.52
N GLU A 289 12.06 -3.78 -5.70
CA GLU A 289 12.42 -2.39 -5.99
C GLU A 289 11.94 -1.83 -7.34
N HIS A 290 10.90 -2.46 -7.91
CA HIS A 290 10.31 -2.15 -9.22
C HIS A 290 10.01 -0.67 -9.46
N GLY A 291 9.68 0.09 -8.41
CA GLY A 291 9.40 1.53 -8.51
C GLY A 291 10.54 2.34 -9.13
N ILE A 292 11.80 1.91 -8.96
CA ILE A 292 12.98 2.60 -9.50
C ILE A 292 12.99 2.67 -11.04
N LEU A 293 12.28 1.75 -11.69
CA LEU A 293 12.15 1.73 -13.14
C LEU A 293 11.25 2.85 -13.68
N PHE A 294 10.57 3.60 -12.81
CA PHE A 294 9.55 4.59 -13.19
C PHE A 294 9.84 6.00 -12.68
N GLU A 295 11.08 6.31 -12.28
CA GLU A 295 11.46 7.65 -11.82
C GLU A 295 11.41 8.71 -12.93
N LYS A 296 12.51 9.29 -13.40
CA LYS A 296 12.41 10.44 -14.34
C LYS A 296 12.05 10.02 -15.77
N ASP A 297 12.59 8.89 -16.22
CA ASP A 297 12.38 8.32 -17.55
C ASP A 297 12.09 6.83 -17.38
N PRO A 298 10.83 6.37 -17.58
CA PRO A 298 10.49 4.99 -17.36
C PRO A 298 11.34 4.04 -18.21
N VAL A 299 12.16 3.22 -17.54
CA VAL A 299 13.08 2.28 -18.18
C VAL A 299 12.37 1.36 -19.19
N PRO A 300 11.14 0.85 -18.93
CA PRO A 300 10.40 0.04 -19.91
C PRO A 300 10.02 0.75 -21.21
N LEU A 301 10.00 2.09 -21.23
CA LEU A 301 9.76 2.87 -22.46
C LEU A 301 11.04 3.00 -23.30
N ARG A 302 12.20 3.10 -22.63
CA ARG A 302 13.52 3.19 -23.25
C ARG A 302 14.08 1.84 -23.70
N ILE A 303 13.77 0.77 -22.96
CA ILE A 303 14.23 -0.60 -23.21
C ILE A 303 13.00 -1.50 -23.45
N HIS A 304 12.72 -1.78 -24.73
CA HIS A 304 11.52 -2.54 -25.13
C HIS A 304 11.42 -3.95 -24.53
N LEU A 305 12.56 -4.61 -24.30
CA LEU A 305 12.66 -5.90 -23.59
C LEU A 305 11.93 -5.87 -22.22
N LEU A 306 11.92 -4.71 -21.55
CA LEU A 306 11.35 -4.54 -20.22
C LEU A 306 9.89 -4.06 -20.23
N SER A 307 9.28 -3.91 -21.42
CA SER A 307 7.86 -3.54 -21.56
C SER A 307 6.89 -4.43 -20.77
N PRO A 308 7.13 -5.76 -20.57
CA PRO A 308 6.28 -6.60 -19.71
C PRO A 308 6.20 -6.18 -18.25
N LEU A 309 7.18 -5.42 -17.76
CA LEU A 309 7.23 -4.93 -16.37
C LEU A 309 6.34 -3.69 -16.19
N MET A 310 6.08 -2.95 -17.25
CA MET A 310 5.19 -1.78 -17.20
C MET A 310 3.70 -2.15 -17.24
N ASN A 311 3.34 -3.24 -17.92
CA ASN A 311 1.94 -3.60 -18.18
C ASN A 311 1.60 -5.02 -17.72
N LEU A 312 0.88 -5.13 -16.60
CA LEU A 312 0.44 -6.42 -16.06
C LEU A 312 -0.50 -7.21 -16.99
N ASN A 313 -1.13 -6.58 -17.98
CA ASN A 313 -1.93 -7.31 -18.99
C ASN A 313 -1.05 -8.18 -19.92
N PHE A 314 0.25 -7.90 -20.03
CA PHE A 314 1.16 -8.75 -20.79
C PHE A 314 1.10 -10.21 -20.33
N TRP A 315 0.90 -10.40 -19.03
CA TRP A 315 0.71 -11.67 -18.35
C TRP A 315 -0.77 -12.09 -18.38
N GLY A 316 -1.38 -12.10 -19.57
CA GLY A 316 -2.82 -12.33 -19.84
C GLY A 316 -3.53 -13.36 -18.97
N GLU A 317 -4.86 -13.25 -18.86
CA GLU A 317 -5.64 -14.07 -17.92
C GLU A 317 -5.65 -15.56 -18.26
N HIS A 318 -5.44 -15.97 -19.51
CA HIS A 318 -5.44 -17.38 -19.92
C HIS A 318 -4.17 -18.15 -19.55
N TYR A 319 -3.13 -17.50 -19.03
CA TYR A 319 -1.88 -18.17 -18.65
C TYR A 319 -1.99 -18.81 -17.26
N LYS A 320 -2.62 -19.99 -17.24
CA LYS A 320 -2.92 -20.81 -16.04
C LYS A 320 -1.83 -20.82 -14.97
N PHE A 321 -0.58 -20.99 -15.38
CA PHE A 321 0.54 -21.25 -14.48
C PHE A 321 1.42 -20.03 -14.17
N ALA A 322 1.19 -18.90 -14.86
CA ALA A 322 1.99 -17.69 -14.66
C ALA A 322 1.64 -17.01 -13.32
N ARG A 323 2.67 -16.69 -12.54
CA ARG A 323 2.59 -15.93 -11.28
C ARG A 323 3.53 -14.73 -11.36
N VAL A 324 3.03 -13.54 -11.05
CA VAL A 324 3.79 -12.28 -11.22
C VAL A 324 3.59 -11.38 -10.02
N ILE A 325 4.71 -10.90 -9.46
CA ILE A 325 4.71 -9.97 -8.33
C ILE A 325 5.64 -8.81 -8.60
N PHE A 326 5.10 -7.60 -8.47
CA PHE A 326 5.90 -6.38 -8.43
C PHE A 326 5.83 -5.76 -7.03
N THR A 327 6.95 -5.25 -6.54
CA THR A 327 7.04 -4.49 -5.29
C THR A 327 8.05 -3.37 -5.46
N GLY A 328 7.95 -2.29 -4.70
CA GLY A 328 9.06 -1.33 -4.61
C GLY A 328 9.08 -0.53 -3.32
N THR A 329 10.21 0.10 -3.00
CA THR A 329 10.42 0.89 -1.78
C THR A 329 9.21 1.77 -1.48
N ALA A 330 8.83 2.58 -2.46
CA ALA A 330 7.63 3.39 -2.48
C ALA A 330 7.05 3.23 -3.89
N HIS A 331 5.87 2.59 -3.98
CA HIS A 331 5.34 2.05 -5.24
C HIS A 331 4.16 2.87 -5.78
N ALA A 332 3.87 4.02 -5.16
CA ALA A 332 2.64 4.75 -5.44
C ALA A 332 2.62 5.35 -6.84
N ARG A 333 3.79 5.69 -7.41
CA ARG A 333 3.85 6.20 -8.78
C ARG A 333 3.39 5.18 -9.82
N TYR A 334 3.97 3.97 -9.79
CA TYR A 334 3.60 2.89 -10.72
C TYR A 334 2.10 2.58 -10.63
N GLU A 335 1.58 2.48 -9.41
CA GLU A 335 0.17 2.23 -9.17
C GLU A 335 -0.76 3.31 -9.74
N ARG A 336 -0.31 4.57 -9.78
CA ARG A 336 -1.12 5.71 -10.26
C ARG A 336 -0.96 5.97 -11.74
N GLU A 337 0.25 5.84 -12.27
CA GLU A 337 0.56 6.23 -13.64
C GLU A 337 0.48 5.05 -14.62
N CYS A 338 0.70 3.80 -14.16
CA CYS A 338 0.77 2.63 -15.02
C CYS A 338 -0.44 1.69 -14.89
N MET A 339 -1.10 1.64 -13.73
CA MET A 339 -2.29 0.80 -13.55
C MET A 339 -3.56 1.55 -13.98
N LYS A 340 -4.38 0.93 -14.84
CA LYS A 340 -5.66 1.49 -15.28
C LYS A 340 -6.75 1.30 -14.22
N ASN A 341 -7.80 2.13 -14.29
CA ASN A 341 -8.97 2.03 -13.40
C ASN A 341 -9.53 0.59 -13.37
N GLY A 342 -9.81 0.08 -12.17
CA GLY A 342 -10.24 -1.30 -11.92
C GLY A 342 -9.10 -2.28 -11.63
N GLN A 343 -7.95 -2.19 -12.31
CA GLN A 343 -6.80 -3.07 -12.07
C GLN A 343 -6.24 -2.93 -10.65
N TYR A 344 -6.26 -1.69 -10.16
CA TYR A 344 -5.84 -1.34 -8.81
C TYR A 344 -6.60 -2.14 -7.73
N GLU A 345 -7.89 -2.43 -7.95
CA GLU A 345 -8.72 -3.10 -6.94
C GLU A 345 -8.46 -4.61 -6.85
N PHE A 346 -8.02 -5.23 -7.96
CA PHE A 346 -7.82 -6.67 -8.05
C PHE A 346 -6.39 -7.11 -7.81
N TRP A 347 -5.40 -6.28 -8.18
CA TRP A 347 -4.00 -6.70 -8.18
C TRP A 347 -3.19 -6.14 -7.00
N VAL A 348 -3.63 -5.05 -6.37
CA VAL A 348 -2.88 -4.45 -5.26
C VAL A 348 -3.12 -5.21 -3.95
N ILE A 349 -2.03 -5.55 -3.27
CA ILE A 349 -2.02 -6.06 -1.90
C ILE A 349 -1.36 -5.00 -1.03
N TYR A 350 -2.10 -4.45 -0.07
CA TYR A 350 -1.56 -3.49 0.89
C TYR A 350 -0.77 -4.19 1.98
N VAL A 351 0.49 -3.79 2.14
CA VAL A 351 1.41 -4.20 3.19
C VAL A 351 1.49 -3.06 4.19
N GLY A 352 1.03 -3.33 5.41
CA GLY A 352 1.03 -2.40 6.53
C GLY A 352 2.03 -2.83 7.61
N PRO A 353 1.91 -2.25 8.82
CA PRO A 353 2.68 -2.70 9.96
C PRO A 353 2.49 -4.19 10.28
N LEU A 354 3.48 -4.79 10.93
CA LEU A 354 3.41 -6.20 11.30
C LEU A 354 2.33 -6.45 12.34
N GLN A 355 1.78 -7.67 12.33
CA GLN A 355 0.87 -8.10 13.38
C GLN A 355 1.57 -8.08 14.75
N SER A 356 0.87 -7.62 15.78
CA SER A 356 1.40 -7.39 17.13
C SER A 356 2.11 -8.62 17.73
N ASN A 357 1.57 -9.82 17.52
CA ASN A 357 2.14 -11.09 17.97
C ASN A 357 3.42 -11.47 17.21
N VAL A 358 3.51 -11.21 15.90
CA VAL A 358 4.72 -11.45 15.11
C VAL A 358 5.81 -10.45 15.49
N PHE A 359 5.42 -9.19 15.69
CA PHE A 359 6.34 -8.15 16.14
C PHE A 359 6.89 -8.42 17.55
N ASP A 360 6.13 -9.07 18.44
CA ASP A 360 6.64 -9.52 19.74
C ASP A 360 7.85 -10.45 19.60
N ILE A 361 7.81 -11.37 18.63
CA ILE A 361 8.89 -12.33 18.38
C ILE A 361 10.12 -11.60 17.83
N LEU A 362 9.93 -10.58 17.00
CA LEU A 362 11.01 -9.71 16.54
C LEU A 362 11.71 -9.02 17.72
N LEU A 363 10.93 -8.45 18.64
CA LEU A 363 11.47 -7.79 19.83
C LEU A 363 12.19 -8.76 20.77
N GLN A 364 11.78 -10.04 20.81
CA GLN A 364 12.44 -11.08 21.62
C GLN A 364 13.88 -11.34 21.20
N LEU A 365 14.23 -11.10 19.93
CA LEU A 365 15.60 -11.25 19.43
C LEU A 365 16.54 -10.15 19.94
N HIS A 366 16.01 -9.02 20.42
CA HIS A 366 16.82 -7.92 20.95
C HIS A 366 17.00 -8.02 22.48
N PRO A 367 18.23 -7.87 23.01
CA PRO A 367 18.52 -8.10 24.44
C PRO A 367 17.73 -7.19 25.39
N VAL A 368 17.47 -5.94 24.98
CA VAL A 368 16.73 -4.94 25.78
C VAL A 368 15.23 -4.94 25.48
N LEU A 369 14.83 -5.10 24.22
CA LEU A 369 13.43 -4.89 23.82
C LEU A 369 12.54 -6.10 24.15
N ARG A 370 13.14 -7.26 24.42
CA ARG A 370 12.44 -8.46 24.92
C ARG A 370 11.79 -8.30 26.29
N ILE A 371 12.19 -7.29 27.08
CA ILE A 371 11.66 -7.06 28.43
C ILE A 371 10.19 -6.60 28.31
N GLN A 372 9.24 -7.34 28.92
CA GLN A 372 7.80 -7.19 28.67
C GLN A 372 7.29 -5.74 28.72
N GLY A 373 7.64 -4.94 29.74
CA GLY A 373 7.20 -3.55 29.82
C GLY A 373 7.86 -2.61 28.81
N ILE A 374 9.09 -2.90 28.38
CA ILE A 374 9.81 -2.16 27.32
C ILE A 374 9.24 -2.52 25.95
N LYS A 375 8.94 -3.81 25.75
CA LYS A 375 8.34 -4.38 24.55
C LYS A 375 7.04 -3.65 24.17
N GLU A 376 6.12 -3.48 25.12
CA GLU A 376 4.84 -2.81 24.85
C GLU A 376 5.04 -1.33 24.49
N GLU A 377 6.00 -0.63 25.10
CA GLU A 377 6.31 0.76 24.75
C GLU A 377 6.97 0.87 23.37
N ALA A 378 7.85 -0.07 23.01
CA ALA A 378 8.46 -0.15 21.69
C ALA A 378 7.42 -0.40 20.58
N LYS A 379 6.42 -1.25 20.84
CA LYS A 379 5.30 -1.50 19.92
C LYS A 379 4.48 -0.25 19.67
N LYS A 380 4.13 0.47 20.74
CA LYS A 380 3.36 1.71 20.66
C LYS A 380 4.09 2.75 19.80
N ILE A 381 5.35 3.05 20.12
CA ILE A 381 6.09 4.14 19.46
C ILE A 381 6.44 3.84 18.00
N THR A 382 6.64 2.56 17.65
CA THR A 382 6.97 2.14 16.28
C THR A 382 5.74 1.79 15.45
N ASN A 383 4.56 1.65 16.08
CA ASN A 383 3.35 1.08 15.49
C ASN A 383 3.60 -0.29 14.83
N CYS A 384 4.51 -1.10 15.37
CA CYS A 384 4.92 -2.39 14.79
C CYS A 384 5.51 -2.30 13.36
N VAL A 385 6.08 -1.15 12.98
CA VAL A 385 6.74 -0.96 11.68
C VAL A 385 8.22 -1.31 11.79
N PRO A 386 8.75 -2.29 11.01
CA PRO A 386 10.14 -2.72 11.08
C PRO A 386 11.17 -1.59 10.92
N ARG A 387 10.97 -0.68 9.94
CA ARG A 387 11.87 0.46 9.75
C ARG A 387 11.95 1.37 10.97
N GLU A 388 10.82 1.69 11.59
CA GLU A 388 10.80 2.54 12.79
C GLU A 388 11.44 1.82 14.00
N LEU A 389 11.38 0.49 14.04
CA LEU A 389 12.12 -0.31 15.02
C LEU A 389 13.63 -0.23 14.81
N ILE A 390 14.11 -0.29 13.57
CA ILE A 390 15.53 -0.13 13.26
C ILE A 390 16.03 1.25 13.71
N TYR A 391 15.28 2.32 13.40
CA TYR A 391 15.62 3.66 13.89
C TYR A 391 15.65 3.76 15.41
N LEU A 392 14.71 3.12 16.10
CA LEU A 392 14.71 3.08 17.56
C LEU A 392 15.94 2.33 18.11
N VAL A 393 16.29 1.19 17.51
CA VAL A 393 17.47 0.40 17.93
C VAL A 393 18.76 1.17 17.71
N GLU A 394 18.91 1.85 16.56
CA GLU A 394 20.05 2.70 16.27
C GLU A 394 20.15 3.86 17.27
N TYR A 395 19.02 4.49 17.59
CA TYR A 395 18.96 5.54 18.60
C TYR A 395 19.42 5.06 19.97
N ILE A 396 18.92 3.91 20.43
CA ILE A 396 19.31 3.29 21.71
C ILE A 396 20.81 2.99 21.73
N LYS A 397 21.34 2.44 20.63
CA LYS A 397 22.78 2.13 20.49
C LYS A 397 23.64 3.39 20.63
N ASN A 398 23.21 4.51 20.05
CA ASN A 398 23.96 5.76 20.06
C ASN A 398 23.91 6.50 21.41
N LEU A 399 22.93 6.21 22.27
CA LEU A 399 22.80 6.89 23.56
C LEU A 399 23.85 6.47 24.59
N ASN A 400 24.52 5.32 24.44
CA ASN A 400 25.45 4.76 25.44
C ASN A 400 24.86 4.67 26.87
N ILE A 401 23.54 4.56 27.02
CA ILE A 401 22.86 4.46 28.32
C ILE A 401 22.43 3.02 28.56
N THR A 402 22.62 2.53 29.78
CA THR A 402 22.06 1.24 30.21
C THR A 402 20.58 1.41 30.57
N ILE A 403 19.70 0.79 29.79
CA ILE A 403 18.26 0.79 30.06
C ILE A 403 17.96 -0.25 31.14
N THR A 404 17.76 0.20 32.37
CA THR A 404 17.58 -0.66 33.55
C THR A 404 16.14 -1.03 33.85
N ASN A 405 15.17 -0.23 33.40
CA ASN A 405 13.74 -0.47 33.62
C ASN A 405 12.86 0.31 32.61
N VAL A 406 11.55 0.06 32.66
CA VAL A 406 10.53 0.66 31.77
C VAL A 406 10.46 2.19 31.90
N ASN A 407 10.64 2.74 33.10
CA ASN A 407 10.57 4.20 33.29
C ASN A 407 11.78 4.91 32.66
N CYS A 408 12.97 4.34 32.78
CA CYS A 408 14.16 4.79 32.05
C CYS A 408 13.91 4.73 30.54
N PHE A 409 13.35 3.62 30.05
CA PHE A 409 13.02 3.47 28.63
C PHE A 409 12.01 4.52 28.14
N ARG A 410 10.95 4.81 28.90
CA ARG A 410 9.98 5.86 28.57
C ARG A 410 10.61 7.25 28.43
N GLN A 411 11.64 7.56 29.23
CA GLN A 411 12.39 8.82 29.08
C GLN A 411 13.19 8.85 27.78
N VAL A 412 13.82 7.73 27.41
CA VAL A 412 14.50 7.56 26.11
C VAL A 412 13.51 7.74 24.97
N LEU A 413 12.34 7.11 25.05
CA LEU A 413 11.30 7.20 24.02
C LEU A 413 10.79 8.63 23.81
N LYS A 414 10.64 9.42 24.88
CA LYS A 414 10.24 10.83 24.74
C LYS A 414 11.24 11.63 23.90
N LYS A 415 12.55 11.42 24.11
CA LYS A 415 13.59 12.10 23.31
C LYS A 415 13.61 11.59 21.87
N PHE A 416 13.55 10.27 21.70
CA PHE A 416 13.44 9.64 20.38
C PHE A 416 12.26 10.19 19.59
N GLU A 417 11.07 10.27 20.21
CA GLU A 417 9.86 10.77 19.57
C GLU A 417 10.02 12.22 19.11
N ILE A 418 10.57 13.11 19.96
CA ILE A 418 10.82 14.51 19.60
C ILE A 418 11.74 14.60 18.36
N GLU A 419 12.89 13.93 18.41
CA GLU A 419 13.84 13.94 17.28
C GLU A 419 13.24 13.34 16.01
N ARG A 420 12.45 12.28 16.15
CA ARG A 420 11.81 11.61 15.02
C ARG A 420 10.70 12.49 14.42
N VAL A 421 9.89 13.15 15.24
CA VAL A 421 8.86 14.11 14.83
C VAL A 421 9.48 15.25 14.04
N ASP A 422 10.58 15.83 14.52
CA ASP A 422 11.21 16.97 13.85
C ASP A 422 11.80 16.57 12.49
N LYS A 423 12.44 15.39 12.39
CA LYS A 423 12.91 14.84 11.12
C LYS A 423 11.77 14.63 10.12
N ILE A 424 10.64 14.07 10.56
CA ILE A 424 9.48 13.83 9.69
C ILE A 424 8.82 15.15 9.26
N LEU A 425 8.71 16.11 10.18
CA LEU A 425 8.13 17.42 9.90
C LEU A 425 8.92 18.16 8.81
N VAL A 426 10.26 18.12 8.86
CA VAL A 426 11.12 18.72 7.82
C VAL A 426 10.85 18.08 6.45
N ILE A 427 10.70 16.76 6.39
CA ILE A 427 10.37 16.04 5.15
C ILE A 427 9.01 16.48 4.60
N ALA A 428 7.97 16.53 5.45
CA ALA A 428 6.63 16.93 5.06
C ALA A 428 6.56 18.41 4.62
N GLN A 429 7.27 19.30 5.31
CA GLN A 429 7.37 20.73 4.97
C GLN A 429 8.09 20.93 3.64
N LYS A 430 9.20 20.23 3.40
CA LYS A 430 9.91 20.28 2.13
C LYS A 430 8.99 19.91 0.98
N TYR A 431 8.30 18.77 1.10
CA TYR A 431 7.32 18.34 0.11
C TYR A 431 6.25 19.41 -0.15
N TYR A 432 5.62 19.93 0.90
CA TYR A 432 4.57 20.95 0.76
C TYR A 432 5.07 22.25 0.11
N ASN A 433 6.28 22.68 0.43
CA ASN A 433 6.86 23.90 -0.13
C ASN A 433 7.10 23.77 -1.63
N ASP A 434 7.47 22.57 -2.08
CA ASP A 434 7.71 22.24 -3.50
C ASP A 434 6.40 22.04 -4.29
N LEU A 435 5.23 22.00 -3.64
CA LEU A 435 3.94 21.83 -4.32
C LEU A 435 3.51 23.08 -5.10
N PRO A 436 2.90 22.91 -6.30
CA PRO A 436 2.21 24.00 -6.97
C PRO A 436 0.97 24.44 -6.17
N LYS A 437 0.54 25.70 -6.34
CA LYS A 437 -0.55 26.30 -5.55
C LYS A 437 -1.85 25.49 -5.57
N THR A 438 -2.19 24.85 -6.69
CA THR A 438 -3.39 24.02 -6.85
C THR A 438 -3.34 22.73 -6.02
N GLU A 439 -2.17 22.12 -5.86
CA GLU A 439 -2.00 20.88 -5.10
C GLU A 439 -1.87 21.14 -3.58
N LYS A 440 -1.49 22.35 -3.16
CA LYS A 440 -1.45 22.73 -1.74
C LYS A 440 -2.82 22.62 -1.07
N THR A 441 -3.89 23.05 -1.75
CA THR A 441 -5.26 22.91 -1.25
C THR A 441 -5.64 21.44 -1.10
N ARG A 442 -5.38 20.63 -2.13
CA ARG A 442 -5.66 19.19 -2.08
C ARG A 442 -4.89 18.49 -0.96
N TYR A 443 -3.64 18.87 -0.72
CA TYR A 443 -2.83 18.34 0.38
C TYR A 443 -3.41 18.69 1.75
N TYR A 444 -3.85 19.95 1.93
CA TYR A 444 -4.57 20.38 3.13
C TYR A 444 -5.86 19.57 3.34
N ASP A 445 -6.67 19.39 2.29
CA ASP A 445 -7.92 18.61 2.36
C ASP A 445 -7.64 17.13 2.68
N ALA A 446 -6.56 16.55 2.12
CA ALA A 446 -6.13 15.18 2.41
C ALA A 446 -5.73 15.01 3.88
N LEU A 447 -4.92 15.92 4.44
CA LEU A 447 -4.60 15.93 5.87
C LEU A 447 -5.84 16.14 6.74
N THR A 448 -6.73 17.05 6.34
CA THR A 448 -8.00 17.30 7.05
C THR A 448 -8.83 16.03 7.12
N SER A 449 -9.05 15.34 5.99
CA SER A 449 -9.83 14.09 5.95
C SER A 449 -9.18 12.93 6.72
N MET A 450 -7.86 12.94 6.87
CA MET A 450 -7.14 11.93 7.66
C MET A 450 -7.37 12.13 9.17
N PHE A 451 -7.48 13.37 9.64
CA PHE A 451 -7.69 13.68 11.06
C PHE A 451 -9.15 13.89 11.46
N LEU A 452 -10.04 14.12 10.48
CA LEU A 452 -11.49 14.30 10.66
C LEU A 452 -12.28 13.24 9.88
N PRO A 453 -12.68 12.14 10.54
CA PRO A 453 -13.37 11.02 9.90
C PRO A 453 -14.71 11.38 9.25
N SER A 454 -15.34 12.49 9.65
CA SER A 454 -16.60 12.98 9.09
C SER A 454 -16.45 13.56 7.68
N LYS A 455 -15.23 13.90 7.26
CA LYS A 455 -14.96 14.47 5.94
C LYS A 455 -14.80 13.35 4.91
N PRO A 456 -15.28 13.55 3.67
CA PRO A 456 -14.97 12.65 2.57
C PRO A 456 -13.47 12.45 2.42
N ILE A 457 -13.05 11.20 2.20
CA ILE A 457 -11.63 10.86 2.07
C ILE A 457 -11.07 11.55 0.83
N VAL A 458 -10.03 12.37 1.02
CA VAL A 458 -9.27 12.99 -0.06
C VAL A 458 -7.97 12.24 -0.25
N GLN A 459 -7.71 11.83 -1.49
CA GLN A 459 -6.54 11.02 -1.81
C GLN A 459 -5.28 11.86 -1.89
N PHE A 460 -4.25 11.45 -1.15
CA PHE A 460 -2.88 11.96 -1.31
C PHE A 460 -2.32 11.66 -2.70
N GLU A 461 -1.52 12.59 -3.22
CA GLU A 461 -0.71 12.42 -4.44
C GLU A 461 0.38 11.36 -4.21
N TRP A 462 0.79 10.68 -5.27
CA TRP A 462 1.75 9.57 -5.17
C TRP A 462 3.09 10.00 -4.59
N LYS A 463 3.60 11.20 -4.90
CA LYS A 463 4.89 11.67 -4.36
C LYS A 463 4.87 11.79 -2.85
N PHE A 464 3.72 12.16 -2.27
CA PHE A 464 3.56 12.19 -0.82
C PHE A 464 3.54 10.78 -0.22
N LEU A 465 2.82 9.85 -0.86
CA LEU A 465 2.78 8.45 -0.44
C LEU A 465 4.20 7.84 -0.45
N ASP A 466 5.02 8.26 -1.42
CA ASP A 466 6.39 7.78 -1.55
C ASP A 466 7.34 8.28 -0.45
N LEU A 467 6.95 9.31 0.32
CA LEU A 467 7.68 9.71 1.53
C LEU A 467 7.59 8.66 2.64
N GLY A 468 6.64 7.73 2.55
CA GLY A 468 6.47 6.64 3.52
C GLY A 468 6.10 7.13 4.92
N LEU A 469 5.30 8.21 5.01
CA LEU A 469 4.81 8.80 6.26
C LEU A 469 3.42 8.31 6.65
N ILE A 470 2.66 7.82 5.67
CA ILE A 470 1.30 7.29 5.83
C ILE A 470 1.20 5.93 5.13
N TYR A 471 0.31 5.07 5.61
CA TYR A 471 -0.02 3.82 4.96
C TYR A 471 -1.49 3.78 4.54
N ARG A 472 -1.77 2.96 3.53
CA ARG A 472 -3.12 2.72 3.01
C ARG A 472 -3.62 1.38 3.51
N TYR A 473 -4.91 1.30 3.80
CA TYR A 473 -5.62 0.02 3.98
C TYR A 473 -7.00 0.12 3.34
N LYS A 474 -7.59 -1.03 2.99
CA LYS A 474 -8.89 -1.10 2.32
C LYS A 474 -9.91 -1.79 3.22
N GLU A 475 -11.00 -1.10 3.51
CA GLU A 475 -12.18 -1.63 4.21
C GLU A 475 -13.43 -1.12 3.47
N GLY A 476 -13.70 -1.69 2.29
CA GLY A 476 -14.65 -1.15 1.32
C GLY A 476 -14.10 0.07 0.57
N ILE A 477 -13.67 1.09 1.31
CA ILE A 477 -12.97 2.28 0.81
C ILE A 477 -11.49 2.27 1.20
N THR A 478 -10.67 3.05 0.51
CA THR A 478 -9.24 3.20 0.86
C THR A 478 -9.08 4.28 1.91
N HIS A 479 -8.54 3.91 3.07
CA HIS A 479 -8.25 4.81 4.17
C HIS A 479 -6.75 5.12 4.22
N TYR A 480 -6.42 6.28 4.79
CA TYR A 480 -5.04 6.74 5.01
C TYR A 480 -4.80 6.92 6.50
N LEU A 481 -3.73 6.32 7.02
CA LEU A 481 -3.36 6.44 8.42
C LEU A 481 -1.88 6.84 8.56
N PRO A 482 -1.54 7.64 9.57
CA PRO A 482 -0.14 7.88 9.92
C PRO A 482 0.60 6.56 10.17
N LEU A 483 1.85 6.49 9.72
CA LEU A 483 2.63 5.26 9.82
C LEU A 483 2.93 4.86 11.27
N CYS A 484 3.22 5.83 12.12
CA CYS A 484 3.53 5.66 13.53
C CYS A 484 3.15 6.94 14.32
N PRO A 485 3.15 6.92 15.67
CA PRO A 485 2.86 8.12 16.48
C PRO A 485 3.73 9.33 16.14
N SER A 486 5.03 9.14 15.85
CA SER A 486 5.89 10.25 15.43
C SER A 486 5.46 10.85 14.09
N ALA A 487 4.98 10.03 13.15
CA ALA A 487 4.43 10.52 11.89
C ALA A 487 3.09 11.26 12.12
N GLN A 488 2.21 10.73 12.97
CA GLN A 488 0.95 11.38 13.35
C GLN A 488 1.20 12.79 13.90
N LYS A 489 2.09 12.91 14.89
CA LYS A 489 2.43 14.20 15.51
C LYS A 489 3.08 15.17 14.52
N ALA A 490 3.98 14.70 13.67
CA ALA A 490 4.61 15.54 12.65
C ALA A 490 3.60 16.04 11.61
N LEU A 491 2.71 15.17 11.14
CA LEU A 491 1.65 15.53 10.19
C LEU A 491 0.58 16.42 10.82
N LEU A 492 0.30 16.26 12.12
CA LEU A 492 -0.57 17.18 12.86
C LEU A 492 0.08 18.55 13.04
N LYS A 493 1.38 18.61 13.38
CA LYS A 493 2.15 19.87 13.38
C LYS A 493 2.13 20.55 12.01
N MET A 494 2.24 19.77 10.93
CA MET A 494 2.09 20.28 9.57
C MET A 494 0.69 20.86 9.34
N TYR A 495 -0.36 20.12 9.74
CA TYR A 495 -1.75 20.57 9.65
C TYR A 495 -1.99 21.88 10.42
N MET A 496 -1.46 21.99 11.65
CA MET A 496 -1.53 23.18 12.49
C MET A 496 -0.85 24.42 11.89
N SER A 497 0.08 24.24 10.95
CA SER A 497 0.73 25.37 10.27
C SER A 497 -0.17 26.03 9.22
N PHE A 498 -1.28 25.39 8.85
CA PHE A 498 -2.24 25.93 7.90
C PHE A 498 -3.27 26.81 8.57
N ASP A 499 -3.55 27.93 7.92
CA ASP A 499 -4.70 28.76 8.28
C ASP A 499 -5.98 28.22 7.64
N LEU A 500 -7.13 28.61 8.21
CA LEU A 500 -8.43 28.24 7.65
C LEU A 500 -8.60 28.84 6.25
N SER A 501 -9.33 28.13 5.39
CA SER A 501 -9.66 28.66 4.06
C SER A 501 -10.46 29.97 4.16
N GLU A 502 -10.26 30.88 3.20
CA GLU A 502 -11.01 32.15 3.17
C GLU A 502 -12.52 31.93 3.11
N ASN A 503 -12.98 30.82 2.49
CA ASN A 503 -14.38 30.44 2.52
C ASN A 503 -14.87 30.19 3.96
N ILE A 504 -14.16 29.34 4.73
CA ILE A 504 -14.50 29.07 6.13
C ILE A 504 -14.43 30.34 6.98
N LYS A 505 -13.42 31.18 6.78
CA LYS A 505 -13.30 32.48 7.47
C LYS A 505 -14.49 33.40 7.19
N ASN A 506 -14.91 33.51 5.93
CA ASN A 506 -16.06 34.31 5.56
C ASN A 506 -17.35 33.77 6.18
N GLN A 507 -17.57 32.45 6.14
CA GLN A 507 -18.74 31.82 6.79
C GLN A 507 -18.72 31.98 8.32
N LEU A 508 -17.54 31.94 8.96
CA LEU A 508 -17.36 32.24 10.40
C LEU A 508 -17.76 33.68 10.74
N ARG A 509 -17.43 34.64 9.88
CA ARG A 509 -17.77 36.06 10.09
C ARG A 509 -19.28 36.27 10.13
N VAL A 510 -19.99 35.71 9.14
CA VAL A 510 -21.46 35.86 9.02
C VAL A 510 -22.25 34.84 9.85
N GLY A 511 -21.60 33.80 10.38
CA GLY A 511 -22.24 32.80 11.24
C GLY A 511 -23.09 31.76 10.48
N SER A 512 -22.77 31.48 9.22
CA SER A 512 -23.53 30.58 8.33
C SER A 512 -22.73 29.34 7.90
N LEU A 513 -21.89 28.82 8.78
CA LEU A 513 -21.13 27.59 8.54
C LEU A 513 -22.04 26.39 8.31
N THR A 514 -21.68 25.52 7.37
CA THR A 514 -22.21 24.16 7.34
C THR A 514 -21.66 23.34 8.51
N GLY A 515 -22.30 22.21 8.83
CA GLY A 515 -21.82 21.32 9.89
C GLY A 515 -20.36 20.88 9.68
N GLU A 516 -20.03 20.49 8.45
CA GLU A 516 -18.67 20.10 8.07
C GLU A 516 -17.65 21.25 8.15
N GLN A 517 -18.05 22.47 7.81
CA GLN A 517 -17.18 23.64 7.92
C GLN A 517 -16.94 24.01 9.39
N PHE A 518 -17.98 23.92 10.22
CA PHE A 518 -17.87 24.20 11.65
C PHE A 518 -16.95 23.18 12.34
N GLU A 519 -17.12 21.88 12.05
CA GLU A 519 -16.27 20.85 12.63
C GLU A 519 -14.81 21.01 12.25
N GLU A 520 -14.52 21.30 10.97
CA GLU A 520 -13.16 21.58 10.50
C GLU A 520 -12.55 22.80 11.20
N ALA A 521 -13.29 23.90 11.26
CA ALA A 521 -12.85 25.13 11.90
C ALA A 521 -12.57 24.93 13.39
N LEU A 522 -13.48 24.23 14.09
CA LEU A 522 -13.37 23.92 15.50
C LEU A 522 -12.15 23.03 15.76
N PHE A 523 -12.02 21.93 15.01
CA PHE A 523 -10.91 21.00 15.15
C PHE A 523 -9.56 21.70 14.97
N ASN A 524 -9.40 22.43 13.86
CA ASN A 524 -8.17 23.18 13.58
C ASN A 524 -7.79 24.10 14.75
N ARG A 525 -8.73 24.90 15.27
CA ARG A 525 -8.44 25.84 16.35
C ARG A 525 -8.21 25.16 17.70
N LEU A 526 -8.85 24.03 17.96
CA LEU A 526 -8.54 23.22 19.14
C LEU A 526 -7.10 22.71 19.06
N VAL A 527 -6.72 22.01 17.99
CA VAL A 527 -5.36 21.45 17.89
C VAL A 527 -4.27 22.53 17.84
N CYS A 528 -4.53 23.69 17.26
CA CYS A 528 -3.61 24.85 17.31
C CYS A 528 -3.43 25.42 18.72
N LYS A 529 -4.32 25.12 19.66
CA LYS A 529 -4.22 25.46 21.09
C LYS A 529 -3.79 24.27 21.96
N CYS A 530 -3.23 23.23 21.36
CA CYS A 530 -2.61 22.13 22.10
C CYS A 530 -1.53 22.65 23.07
N ASN A 531 -1.47 22.10 24.28
CA ASN A 531 -0.64 22.57 25.40
C ASN A 531 -1.00 23.95 25.96
N ILE A 532 -2.13 24.54 25.55
CA ILE A 532 -2.65 25.80 26.08
C ILE A 532 -3.95 25.51 26.84
N THR A 533 -4.15 26.22 27.95
CA THR A 533 -5.40 26.18 28.70
C THR A 533 -6.46 26.99 27.96
N ILE A 534 -7.55 26.35 27.55
CA ILE A 534 -8.72 26.99 26.95
C ILE A 534 -9.79 27.11 28.03
N GLN A 535 -10.24 28.33 28.30
CA GLN A 535 -11.37 28.58 29.20
C GLN A 535 -12.58 28.97 28.36
N LEU A 536 -13.67 28.24 28.52
CA LEU A 536 -14.94 28.51 27.85
C LEU A 536 -15.99 28.88 28.90
N ASN A 537 -16.60 30.05 28.73
CA ASN A 537 -17.80 30.39 29.47
C ASN A 537 -18.94 29.48 29.03
N VAL A 538 -19.60 28.84 30.00
CA VAL A 538 -20.74 27.97 29.76
C VAL A 538 -21.96 28.47 30.49
N THR A 539 -23.12 28.19 29.91
CA THR A 539 -24.44 28.41 30.51
C THR A 539 -25.22 27.11 30.55
N ASP A 540 -26.39 27.12 31.16
CA ASP A 540 -27.39 26.09 30.91
C ASP A 540 -28.07 26.30 29.54
N LEU A 541 -28.97 25.38 29.18
CA LEU A 541 -29.71 25.41 27.92
C LEU A 541 -30.72 26.59 27.80
N ASN A 542 -30.80 27.47 28.79
CA ASN A 542 -31.62 28.69 28.80
C ASN A 542 -30.78 29.96 29.07
N ASN A 543 -29.46 29.89 28.82
CA ASN A 543 -28.51 30.99 28.97
C ASN A 543 -28.32 31.51 30.41
N ASN A 544 -28.66 30.71 31.43
CA ASN A 544 -28.44 31.04 32.84
C ASN A 544 -27.29 30.21 33.41
N ASN A 545 -27.08 30.29 34.73
CA ASN A 545 -26.12 29.44 35.45
C ASN A 545 -24.70 29.49 34.85
N ARG A 546 -24.16 30.71 34.73
CA ARG A 546 -22.82 30.94 34.16
C ARG A 546 -21.77 30.20 34.98
N ASN A 547 -20.96 29.41 34.29
CA ASN A 547 -19.81 28.70 34.84
C ASN A 547 -18.68 28.73 33.81
N VAL A 548 -17.52 28.18 34.16
CA VAL A 548 -16.38 28.05 33.25
C VAL A 548 -15.98 26.59 33.14
N ILE A 549 -15.76 26.13 31.91
CA ILE A 549 -15.12 24.85 31.63
C ILE A 549 -13.70 25.11 31.14
N THR A 550 -12.77 24.34 31.70
CA THR A 550 -11.37 24.38 31.29
C THR A 550 -11.07 23.15 30.44
N LEU A 551 -10.61 23.37 29.21
CA LEU A 551 -10.06 22.33 28.35
C LEU A 551 -8.53 22.48 28.35
N GLN A 552 -7.83 21.45 28.80
CA GLN A 552 -6.38 21.38 28.78
C GLN A 552 -5.96 20.00 28.30
N PHE A 553 -5.31 19.96 27.14
CA PHE A 553 -4.81 18.74 26.54
C PHE A 553 -3.43 18.98 25.93
N ASN A 554 -2.62 17.93 25.87
CA ASN A 554 -1.24 17.98 25.37
C ASN A 554 -1.04 17.18 24.08
N ASP A 555 -2.07 16.46 23.63
CA ASP A 555 -2.03 15.67 22.41
C ASP A 555 -3.45 15.49 21.82
N TYR A 556 -3.51 14.95 20.61
CA TYR A 556 -4.74 14.61 19.91
C TYR A 556 -4.66 13.19 19.32
N ASP A 557 -5.74 12.42 19.45
CA ASP A 557 -5.80 11.09 18.85
C ASP A 557 -7.22 10.69 18.45
N LEU A 558 -7.32 9.72 17.55
CA LEU A 558 -8.57 9.15 17.05
C LEU A 558 -8.91 7.86 17.79
N ILE A 559 -10.13 7.76 18.30
CA ILE A 559 -10.66 6.49 18.82
C ILE A 559 -11.03 5.61 17.64
N LYS A 560 -10.43 4.43 17.56
CA LYS A 560 -10.61 3.48 16.44
C LYS A 560 -11.95 2.76 16.56
N ASN A 561 -12.53 2.28 15.45
CA ASN A 561 -13.81 1.55 15.42
C ASN A 561 -13.87 0.33 16.37
N SER A 562 -12.72 -0.33 16.61
CA SER A 562 -12.62 -1.48 17.50
C SER A 562 -12.42 -1.11 18.98
N GLN A 563 -12.41 0.18 19.31
CA GLN A 563 -12.13 0.74 20.64
C GLN A 563 -13.24 1.72 21.02
N LEU A 564 -13.47 1.91 22.31
CA LEU A 564 -14.40 2.90 22.83
C LEU A 564 -13.72 4.05 23.56
N SER A 565 -12.40 4.02 23.66
CA SER A 565 -11.59 5.08 24.25
C SER A 565 -10.17 5.04 23.70
N LEU A 566 -9.34 5.99 24.15
CA LEU A 566 -7.90 5.96 23.92
C LEU A 566 -7.17 5.04 24.92
N GLY A 567 -7.86 4.51 25.93
CA GLY A 567 -7.28 3.66 26.97
C GLY A 567 -6.46 4.39 28.04
N PRO A 568 -5.86 3.64 28.99
CA PRO A 568 -5.25 4.23 30.18
C PRO A 568 -4.06 5.14 29.89
N GLY A 569 -4.00 6.28 30.60
CA GLY A 569 -2.91 7.26 30.51
C GLY A 569 -3.11 8.36 29.47
N ASN A 570 -4.26 8.38 28.80
CA ASN A 570 -4.62 9.38 27.77
C ASN A 570 -5.63 10.42 28.26
N ASP A 571 -5.70 10.68 29.56
CA ASP A 571 -6.64 11.64 30.17
C ASP A 571 -6.43 13.09 29.72
N LYS A 572 -5.22 13.41 29.24
CA LYS A 572 -4.85 14.72 28.69
C LYS A 572 -4.78 14.73 27.17
N VAL A 573 -5.27 13.69 26.50
CA VAL A 573 -5.36 13.62 25.04
C VAL A 573 -6.78 13.97 24.63
N LEU A 574 -6.94 14.90 23.69
CA LEU A 574 -8.24 15.17 23.09
C LEU A 574 -8.57 14.02 22.13
N GLY A 575 -9.50 13.16 22.51
CA GLY A 575 -9.95 12.05 21.68
C GLY A 575 -11.10 12.47 20.78
N ARG A 576 -10.99 12.27 19.46
CA ARG A 576 -12.12 12.36 18.52
C ARG A 576 -12.66 10.97 18.25
N GLY A 577 -13.97 10.80 18.39
CA GLY A 577 -14.66 9.57 18.00
C GLY A 577 -14.53 9.28 16.50
N PHE A 578 -14.54 8.00 16.11
CA PHE A 578 -14.62 7.62 14.69
C PHE A 578 -15.94 8.09 14.03
N ASP A 579 -16.07 7.93 12.70
CA ASP A 579 -17.31 8.30 12.01
C ASP A 579 -18.51 7.51 12.57
N ARG A 580 -19.58 8.21 12.95
CA ARG A 580 -20.75 7.65 13.66
C ARG A 580 -20.44 7.09 15.05
N TYR A 581 -19.34 7.51 15.67
CA TYR A 581 -19.10 7.25 17.08
C TYR A 581 -20.34 7.67 17.90
N PRO A 582 -20.75 6.89 18.91
CA PRO A 582 -22.05 7.11 19.52
C PRO A 582 -22.09 8.46 20.24
N ARG A 583 -23.12 9.26 19.99
CA ARG A 583 -23.53 10.47 20.74
C ARG A 583 -22.53 11.63 20.81
N PHE A 584 -21.26 11.42 21.16
CA PHE A 584 -20.26 12.46 21.41
C PHE A 584 -19.24 12.54 20.28
N ASP A 585 -18.78 13.74 19.98
CA ASP A 585 -17.78 13.99 18.94
C ASP A 585 -16.37 13.94 19.53
N TYR A 586 -16.18 14.55 20.70
CA TYR A 586 -14.89 14.61 21.40
C TYR A 586 -14.99 14.18 22.86
N MET A 587 -13.90 13.62 23.36
CA MET A 587 -13.72 13.27 24.77
C MET A 587 -12.36 13.80 25.27
N LEU A 588 -12.36 14.37 26.48
CA LEU A 588 -11.14 14.80 27.18
C LEU A 588 -11.24 14.38 28.64
N GLY A 589 -10.54 13.31 28.99
CA GLY A 589 -10.71 12.65 30.29
C GLY A 589 -12.19 12.34 30.55
N PRO A 590 -12.81 12.80 31.65
CA PRO A 590 -14.23 12.60 31.95
C PRO A 590 -15.17 13.66 31.33
N ILE A 591 -14.69 14.50 30.42
CA ILE A 591 -15.49 15.51 29.71
C ILE A 591 -15.93 14.94 28.35
N PHE A 592 -17.25 14.92 28.11
CA PHE A 592 -17.86 14.45 26.87
C PHE A 592 -18.46 15.64 26.11
N ILE A 593 -18.14 15.78 24.82
CA ILE A 593 -18.46 16.98 24.03
C ILE A 593 -19.27 16.59 22.80
N GLN A 594 -20.45 17.18 22.64
CA GLN A 594 -21.25 17.18 21.40
C GLN A 594 -21.09 18.52 20.68
N VAL A 595 -20.96 18.50 19.36
CA VAL A 595 -20.82 19.70 18.54
C VAL A 595 -21.88 19.74 17.45
N SER A 596 -22.54 20.87 17.25
CA SER A 596 -23.49 21.02 16.15
C SER A 596 -23.79 22.47 15.79
N ILE A 597 -24.10 22.71 14.51
CA ILE A 597 -24.65 23.99 14.06
C ILE A 597 -26.13 24.17 14.43
N SER A 598 -26.83 23.10 14.80
CA SER A 598 -28.23 23.19 15.26
C SER A 598 -28.31 23.69 16.70
N ASP A 599 -29.49 24.16 17.12
CA ASP A 599 -29.77 24.32 18.54
C ASP A 599 -29.86 22.95 19.24
N PHE A 600 -29.71 22.93 20.56
CA PHE A 600 -29.68 21.69 21.34
C PHE A 600 -30.96 20.87 21.20
N THR A 601 -32.13 21.51 21.16
CA THR A 601 -33.41 20.81 21.09
C THR A 601 -33.54 20.05 19.78
N SER A 602 -33.24 20.73 18.67
CA SER A 602 -33.24 20.14 17.33
C SER A 602 -32.20 19.04 17.22
N HIS A 603 -30.98 19.26 17.73
CA HIS A 603 -29.92 18.26 17.67
C HIS A 603 -30.25 17.02 18.51
N ASN A 604 -30.66 17.18 19.77
CA ASN A 604 -30.96 16.08 20.69
C ASN A 604 -32.25 15.31 20.34
N SER A 605 -33.08 15.81 19.42
CA SER A 605 -34.29 15.13 18.97
C SER A 605 -34.01 13.85 18.16
N LYS A 606 -32.82 13.73 17.56
CA LYS A 606 -32.45 12.57 16.75
C LYS A 606 -31.95 11.44 17.66
N SER A 607 -32.31 10.21 17.34
CA SER A 607 -31.87 9.03 18.10
C SER A 607 -30.34 8.93 18.17
N SER A 608 -29.64 9.25 17.08
CA SER A 608 -28.17 9.16 16.99
C SER A 608 -27.41 10.13 17.89
N THR A 609 -28.05 11.18 18.39
CA THR A 609 -27.44 12.29 19.14
C THR A 609 -28.12 12.56 20.48
N ASN A 610 -29.19 11.82 20.81
CA ASN A 610 -29.91 11.98 22.07
C ASN A 610 -29.06 11.53 23.26
N ILE A 611 -28.73 12.46 24.15
CA ILE A 611 -27.88 12.23 25.33
C ILE A 611 -28.43 11.14 26.25
N ARG A 612 -29.76 10.96 26.38
CA ARG A 612 -30.31 9.91 27.26
C ARG A 612 -29.81 8.53 26.90
N GLN A 613 -29.62 8.28 25.61
CA GLN A 613 -29.15 6.99 25.12
C GLN A 613 -27.68 6.71 25.46
N ALA A 614 -26.89 7.72 25.85
CA ALA A 614 -25.53 7.52 26.36
C ALA A 614 -25.51 6.89 27.78
N PHE A 615 -26.64 6.93 28.49
CA PHE A 615 -26.85 6.34 29.82
C PHE A 615 -27.61 5.01 29.77
N GLU A 616 -28.10 4.62 28.60
CA GLU A 616 -28.80 3.36 28.37
C GLU A 616 -27.81 2.27 27.92
N PRO A 617 -28.07 0.99 28.23
CA PRO A 617 -27.24 -0.12 27.75
C PRO A 617 -27.03 -0.04 26.23
N MET A 618 -25.78 -0.12 25.78
CA MET A 618 -25.52 -0.04 24.35
C MET A 618 -26.04 -1.26 23.61
N SER A 619 -26.56 -1.04 22.41
CA SER A 619 -26.77 -2.10 21.43
C SER A 619 -25.44 -2.49 20.78
N ALA A 620 -25.35 -3.70 20.21
CA ALA A 620 -24.19 -4.12 19.45
C ALA A 620 -23.86 -3.12 18.33
N GLN A 621 -22.58 -2.85 18.11
CA GLN A 621 -22.10 -1.96 17.05
C GLN A 621 -21.05 -2.68 16.20
N ALA A 622 -20.82 -2.17 14.98
CA ALA A 622 -19.76 -2.69 14.13
C ALA A 622 -18.41 -2.60 14.87
N GLY A 623 -17.76 -3.74 15.08
CA GLY A 623 -16.48 -3.81 15.82
C GLY A 623 -16.58 -3.96 17.34
N ILE A 624 -17.78 -3.89 17.94
CA ILE A 624 -18.00 -4.00 19.39
C ILE A 624 -19.09 -5.05 19.66
N SER A 625 -18.68 -6.19 20.22
CA SER A 625 -19.59 -7.30 20.54
C SER A 625 -20.46 -7.04 21.77
N LEU A 626 -21.62 -7.71 21.86
CA LEU A 626 -22.47 -7.69 23.06
C LEU A 626 -21.72 -8.17 24.32
N VAL A 627 -20.79 -9.11 24.15
CA VAL A 627 -19.93 -9.60 25.24
C VAL A 627 -19.01 -8.49 25.75
N GLN A 628 -18.44 -7.67 24.85
CA GLN A 628 -17.67 -6.49 25.26
C GLN A 628 -18.56 -5.45 25.95
N ILE A 629 -19.79 -5.23 25.47
CA ILE A 629 -20.72 -4.28 26.09
C ILE A 629 -21.08 -4.71 27.51
N ASN A 630 -21.43 -5.98 27.70
CA ASN A 630 -21.79 -6.57 28.99
C ASN A 630 -22.85 -5.74 29.75
N GLY A 631 -23.87 -5.27 29.02
CA GLY A 631 -24.97 -4.46 29.56
C GLY A 631 -24.62 -3.03 29.98
N ARG A 632 -23.38 -2.58 29.78
CA ARG A 632 -22.93 -1.23 30.12
C ARG A 632 -23.41 -0.20 29.11
N ASN A 633 -23.57 1.04 29.56
CA ASN A 633 -23.81 2.16 28.66
C ASN A 633 -22.50 2.74 28.11
N GLN A 634 -22.62 3.68 27.18
CA GLN A 634 -21.48 4.26 26.49
C GLN A 634 -20.48 4.93 27.45
N ILE A 635 -20.97 5.71 28.41
CA ILE A 635 -20.14 6.48 29.35
C ILE A 635 -19.38 5.52 30.27
N GLU A 636 -20.05 4.48 30.78
CA GLU A 636 -19.44 3.43 31.59
C GLU A 636 -18.31 2.73 30.85
N MET A 637 -18.54 2.34 29.59
CA MET A 637 -17.53 1.67 28.78
C MET A 637 -16.30 2.54 28.54
N TYR A 638 -16.50 3.80 28.13
CA TYR A 638 -15.38 4.74 27.94
C TYR A 638 -14.57 4.92 29.23
N LEU A 639 -15.24 5.15 30.36
CA LEU A 639 -14.56 5.39 31.65
C LEU A 639 -13.88 4.12 32.20
N ASP A 640 -14.49 2.96 32.01
CA ASP A 640 -13.91 1.67 32.38
C ASP A 640 -12.63 1.38 31.59
N GLU A 641 -12.61 1.67 30.29
CA GLU A 641 -11.40 1.49 29.48
C GLU A 641 -10.30 2.50 29.84
N MET A 642 -10.65 3.75 30.13
CA MET A 642 -9.69 4.81 30.48
C MET A 642 -9.11 4.64 31.88
N TYR A 643 -9.94 4.24 32.86
CA TYR A 643 -9.60 4.34 34.28
C TYR A 643 -9.69 2.99 35.02
N GLY A 644 -10.14 1.92 34.37
CA GLY A 644 -10.40 0.61 34.96
C GLY A 644 -11.86 0.45 35.42
N PRO A 645 -12.29 -0.78 35.75
CA PRO A 645 -13.71 -1.10 35.94
C PRO A 645 -14.34 -0.43 37.18
N GLY A 646 -15.66 -0.55 37.26
CA GLY A 646 -16.47 -0.17 38.41
C GLY A 646 -17.21 1.15 38.25
N HIS A 647 -17.29 1.68 37.03
CA HIS A 647 -18.08 2.86 36.74
C HIS A 647 -19.56 2.52 36.61
N SER A 648 -20.41 3.44 37.07
CA SER A 648 -21.84 3.45 36.82
C SER A 648 -22.27 4.85 36.43
N ALA A 649 -23.01 4.96 35.33
CA ALA A 649 -23.57 6.22 34.84
C ALA A 649 -25.07 6.06 34.69
N LYS A 650 -25.85 6.93 35.34
CA LYS A 650 -27.31 6.94 35.23
C LYS A 650 -27.87 8.35 35.31
N ILE A 651 -29.10 8.50 34.85
CA ILE A 651 -29.92 9.68 35.08
C ILE A 651 -30.80 9.39 36.31
N ASP A 652 -30.74 10.24 37.34
CA ASP A 652 -31.56 10.06 38.53
C ASP A 652 -33.00 10.56 38.35
N SER A 653 -33.81 10.42 39.41
CA SER A 653 -35.21 10.88 39.42
C SER A 653 -35.39 12.39 39.22
N GLN A 654 -34.33 13.18 39.39
CA GLN A 654 -34.31 14.63 39.20
C GLN A 654 -33.70 15.01 37.84
N ASN A 655 -33.57 14.05 36.91
CA ASN A 655 -32.90 14.19 35.61
C ASN A 655 -31.42 14.59 35.69
N ARG A 656 -30.76 14.38 36.84
CA ARG A 656 -29.36 14.72 37.01
C ARG A 656 -28.45 13.57 36.61
N PHE A 657 -27.28 13.92 36.08
CA PHE A 657 -26.27 12.94 35.70
C PHE A 657 -25.51 12.46 36.94
N VAL A 658 -25.66 11.18 37.27
CA VAL A 658 -24.97 10.54 38.38
C VAL A 658 -23.97 9.55 37.82
N VAL A 659 -22.71 9.97 37.79
CA VAL A 659 -21.58 9.14 37.35
C VAL A 659 -20.65 8.87 38.53
N THR A 660 -20.48 7.59 38.85
CA THR A 660 -19.71 7.13 40.00
C THR A 660 -18.74 6.03 39.62
N ARG A 661 -17.65 5.88 40.37
CA ARG A 661 -16.77 4.74 40.37
C ARG A 661 -16.75 4.14 41.78
N ASN A 662 -17.15 2.88 41.92
CA ASN A 662 -17.25 2.20 43.23
C ASN A 662 -18.04 3.06 44.25
N GLY A 663 -19.15 3.68 43.81
CA GLY A 663 -20.01 4.53 44.63
C GLY A 663 -19.51 5.97 44.87
N ARG A 664 -18.28 6.32 44.47
CA ARG A 664 -17.75 7.70 44.59
C ARG A 664 -17.96 8.46 43.28
N ARG A 665 -18.38 9.73 43.34
CA ARG A 665 -18.57 10.56 42.14
C ARG A 665 -17.27 10.67 41.34
N VAL A 666 -17.36 10.54 40.01
CA VAL A 666 -16.22 10.76 39.11
C VAL A 666 -15.89 12.25 39.08
N PRO A 667 -14.70 12.67 39.56
CA PRO A 667 -14.32 14.07 39.56
C PRO A 667 -14.25 14.63 38.14
N GLY A 668 -14.74 15.85 37.94
CA GLY A 668 -14.64 16.53 36.64
C GLY A 668 -15.58 16.01 35.54
N PHE A 669 -16.47 15.04 35.82
CA PHE A 669 -17.45 14.58 34.83
C PHE A 669 -18.33 15.72 34.33
N ARG A 670 -18.40 15.91 33.01
CA ARG A 670 -19.20 16.95 32.35
C ARG A 670 -19.70 16.45 31.00
N ILE A 671 -20.92 16.84 30.64
CA ILE A 671 -21.41 16.79 29.26
C ILE A 671 -21.53 18.23 28.75
N VAL A 672 -20.88 18.50 27.62
CA VAL A 672 -20.78 19.82 27.02
C VAL A 672 -21.40 19.79 25.63
N TYR A 673 -22.28 20.74 25.35
CA TYR A 673 -22.82 20.99 24.03
C TYR A 673 -22.24 22.29 23.47
N ILE A 674 -21.57 22.21 22.32
CA ILE A 674 -20.98 23.35 21.63
C ILE A 674 -21.82 23.67 20.40
N ARG A 675 -22.44 24.86 20.40
CA ARG A 675 -23.23 25.35 19.27
C ARG A 675 -22.35 26.10 18.26
N GLY A 676 -22.46 25.72 17.00
CA GLY A 676 -21.71 26.28 15.86
C GLY A 676 -22.44 27.32 15.03
N SER A 677 -23.59 27.82 15.51
CA SER A 677 -24.36 28.87 14.85
C SER A 677 -24.76 29.98 15.83
N PRO A 678 -24.91 31.23 15.37
CA PRO A 678 -25.33 32.34 16.21
C PRO A 678 -26.66 32.07 16.91
N GLY A 679 -26.83 32.72 18.06
CA GLY A 679 -28.10 32.79 18.76
C GLY A 679 -28.04 32.32 20.20
N THR A 680 -28.81 33.00 21.05
CA THR A 680 -28.88 32.72 22.48
C THR A 680 -29.71 31.46 22.74
N PRO A 681 -29.24 30.53 23.58
CA PRO A 681 -30.04 29.37 23.97
C PRO A 681 -31.25 29.83 24.80
N ASN A 682 -32.44 29.36 24.43
CA ASN A 682 -33.70 29.69 25.11
C ASN A 682 -34.59 28.43 25.21
N HIS A 683 -34.03 27.35 25.77
CA HIS A 683 -34.69 26.05 25.86
C HIS A 683 -35.06 25.71 27.31
N SER A 684 -35.87 26.55 27.93
CA SER A 684 -36.33 26.39 29.32
C SER A 684 -36.92 25.00 29.62
N GLY A 685 -37.64 24.40 28.67
CA GLY A 685 -38.13 23.02 28.78
C GLY A 685 -37.01 21.99 28.85
N LYS A 686 -35.95 22.15 28.03
CA LYS A 686 -34.80 21.24 28.02
C LYS A 686 -33.90 21.37 29.24
N VAL A 687 -33.86 22.53 29.90
CA VAL A 687 -33.18 22.65 31.20
C VAL A 687 -33.79 21.71 32.26
N ARG A 688 -35.10 21.45 32.22
CA ARG A 688 -35.74 20.48 33.13
C ARG A 688 -35.42 19.03 32.78
N GLU A 689 -35.24 18.74 31.49
CA GLU A 689 -34.89 17.41 31.00
C GLU A 689 -33.39 17.08 31.17
N PHE A 690 -32.52 18.10 31.07
CA PHE A 690 -31.07 17.97 31.07
C PHE A 690 -30.41 19.13 31.84
N PRO A 691 -30.62 19.24 33.17
CA PRO A 691 -30.13 20.36 33.97
C PRO A 691 -28.61 20.44 34.07
N ASP A 692 -27.90 19.31 33.89
CA ASP A 692 -26.45 19.24 34.05
C ASP A 692 -25.68 19.38 32.71
N VAL A 693 -26.36 19.63 31.57
CA VAL A 693 -25.69 19.91 30.28
C VAL A 693 -25.15 21.33 30.29
N SER A 694 -23.85 21.46 30.04
CA SER A 694 -23.18 22.75 29.87
C SER A 694 -23.21 23.17 28.41
N HIS A 695 -23.72 24.37 28.13
CA HIS A 695 -23.85 24.92 26.79
C HIS A 695 -22.76 25.97 26.52
N VAL A 696 -22.03 25.83 25.42
CA VAL A 696 -21.11 26.85 24.88
C VAL A 696 -21.75 27.50 23.66
N THR A 697 -21.88 28.83 23.68
CA THR A 697 -22.46 29.58 22.55
C THR A 697 -21.46 29.75 21.41
N PHE A 698 -21.97 30.03 20.20
CA PHE A 698 -21.13 30.31 19.05
C PHE A 698 -20.26 31.56 19.26
N GLU A 699 -20.79 32.56 19.96
CA GLU A 699 -20.11 33.82 20.28
C GLU A 699 -18.93 33.61 21.23
N GLU A 700 -19.07 32.71 22.21
CA GLU A 700 -17.97 32.31 23.09
C GLU A 700 -16.90 31.53 22.31
N ILE A 701 -17.31 30.59 21.45
CA ILE A 701 -16.37 29.87 20.59
C ILE A 701 -15.63 30.84 19.67
N LYS A 702 -16.34 31.79 19.05
CA LYS A 702 -15.80 32.81 18.17
C LYS A 702 -14.78 33.70 18.89
N SER A 703 -15.06 34.14 20.11
CA SER A 703 -14.15 34.98 20.89
C SER A 703 -12.90 34.21 21.36
N GLN A 704 -13.06 32.98 21.84
CA GLN A 704 -11.96 32.22 22.44
C GLN A 704 -11.08 31.52 21.42
N LEU A 705 -11.65 31.01 20.31
CA LEU A 705 -10.95 30.18 19.34
C LEU A 705 -10.66 30.90 18.02
N PHE A 706 -11.40 31.96 17.69
CA PHE A 706 -11.28 32.67 16.41
C PHE A 706 -11.02 34.20 16.53
N PRO A 707 -10.25 34.70 17.51
CA PRO A 707 -10.15 36.13 17.78
C PRO A 707 -9.58 36.97 16.62
N ASN A 708 -8.77 36.36 15.74
CA ASN A 708 -8.05 37.06 14.66
C ASN A 708 -8.68 36.88 13.27
N ILE A 709 -9.80 36.16 13.15
CA ILE A 709 -10.52 35.98 11.88
C ILE A 709 -11.62 37.03 11.72
N VAL A 710 -12.09 37.55 12.84
CA VAL A 710 -13.22 38.46 12.97
C VAL A 710 -12.74 39.90 12.98
#